data_AF-A0A0V0VGB5-F1
#
_entry.id   AF-A0A0V0VGB5-F1
#
_cell.length_a   1.000
_cell.length_b   1.000
_cell.length_c   1.000
_cell.angle_alpha   90.00
_cell.angle_beta   90.00
_cell.angle_gamma   90.00
#
_symmetry.space_group_name_H-M   'P 1'
#
loop_
_entity.id
_entity.type
_entity.pdbx_description
1 polymer ?
#
loop_
_entity_poly.entity_id
_entity_poly.type
_entity_poly.pdbx_seq_one_letter_code
_entity_poly.pdbx_strand_id
1 'polypeptide(L)'
;LLKRKMSKLPKPGHTEQSKITRIAIVNNDRCKPKNCGQVCKKSCPVVRMGKLCIEVTPSSKIAFISESLCIGCGICVKKCPYDAISIINLPSNLEKHTTHRYGPNSFKLHRLPTPRPGEILGLVGTNGIGKSTALKILSGKLKPNLGKYKEPPEWQEILTYFRGSELQNYFTKLLEDNLRAVIKPQYVDQIPQAAKGLVSDMIAKKDDLKKADAMCRLLDLENVMDRNVADLSGGELQRFAIAVVCIQRADIYMFDEPSSYLDVKQRLKAAVAVRSLVHSDNFSIVVEHDLSVLDYLSDFICVLYGVPGAYGVVTMPFSVREGINIFLDGFVPTENLRFRETSLSFKVSDQGLEEHVSRACGFQYPSMKKSLGNFELTVEAGNFSDSEIIVLLGENGTGKTTMIRMLAGRLEPDVNTGEIPQLNISYKPQKISPKSNCKVSELLRSKIPDTFVHPQFVAEVLKPLNIEDILDQDVQNLSGGELQRVALVLCLGKSADVYLIDEPSAYLDSEQRLHAAKVIKRRANMFLIIAGEFKMKLFRHILNAKKTAFIVEHDFIMATYLADRVIVFEGEPSKHALATCPQSLLKGMNRFLERLDITFRRDPNNYRPRINKILSRRDLEIISFWKINSKLLFQDIYRCFSRTVYLRQMQSGLLERCRLMKVIFCAANRGCSDGPTVIMSGIQPSGRLHVGNYFGVISQLLKLQADGCQLYVSVADLHAMTVPRQPDELRRNVFNVTSGLLACGLGTGRGTALFQQSRLGEHSELCWLLGTLVTLPKLLRMSHYREKAALYRDGNVPLALLTYPVLQAADVLLYRARAVPVGEDQSQHLRLAHRLAELFNNKYSVRFFPLPERLLSNWPRLKNLREPDKKMSKSQPAGCIFLDDTADEIRSKVKKAVTDSAGGLWFDPQRRPGVSNLIRLKAACTDSTVDDVVARCAGQDVVQFKENLAEALVETLKPIRLKYQALEKQPDQLKAALDDGLAKASVRAQQTMVAFKRIVGLTL
;
A
#
# COMPACT_ATOMS: atom_id res chain seq x y z
N LEU A 1 35.88 -28.43 49.58
CA LEU A 1 35.24 -29.05 48.39
C LEU A 1 34.57 -28.07 47.40
N LEU A 2 34.66 -26.74 47.58
CA LEU A 2 34.14 -25.73 46.63
C LEU A 2 35.21 -24.96 45.84
N LYS A 3 36.51 -25.28 45.98
CA LYS A 3 37.62 -24.61 45.25
C LYS A 3 38.19 -25.38 44.05
N ARG A 4 37.68 -26.58 43.74
CA ARG A 4 38.16 -27.43 42.60
C ARG A 4 37.22 -27.47 41.38
N LYS A 5 36.10 -26.72 41.37
CA LYS A 5 35.12 -26.69 40.27
C LYS A 5 35.10 -25.41 39.43
N MET A 6 36.10 -24.51 39.57
CA MET A 6 36.19 -23.26 38.79
C MET A 6 37.23 -23.30 37.64
N SER A 7 37.68 -24.48 37.20
CA SER A 7 38.70 -24.61 36.13
C SER A 7 38.21 -25.28 34.84
N LYS A 8 36.90 -25.40 34.62
CA LYS A 8 36.32 -25.89 33.35
C LYS A 8 35.18 -24.99 32.88
N LEU A 9 35.51 -23.76 32.51
CA LEU A 9 34.70 -22.97 31.56
C LEU A 9 35.35 -23.14 30.18
N PRO A 10 34.60 -23.51 29.13
CA PRO A 10 35.15 -23.54 27.79
C PRO A 10 35.60 -22.13 27.41
N LYS A 11 36.83 -22.01 26.90
CA LYS A 11 37.32 -20.77 26.28
C LYS A 11 36.26 -20.29 25.28
N PRO A 12 35.97 -18.98 25.19
CA PRO A 12 35.12 -18.48 24.12
C PRO A 12 35.76 -18.93 22.81
N GLY A 13 35.05 -19.81 22.09
CA GLY A 13 35.50 -20.26 20.78
C GLY A 13 35.80 -19.03 19.94
N HIS A 14 36.92 -19.06 19.22
CA HIS A 14 37.22 -18.09 18.19
C HIS A 14 35.93 -17.82 17.40
N THR A 15 35.38 -16.62 17.56
CA THR A 15 34.43 -16.09 16.60
C THR A 15 35.17 -16.09 15.28
N GLU A 16 34.88 -17.08 14.43
CA GLU A 16 35.22 -17.00 13.01
C GLU A 16 34.66 -15.66 12.54
N GLN A 17 35.54 -14.67 12.35
CA GLN A 17 35.18 -13.44 11.67
C GLN A 17 34.63 -13.88 10.31
N SER A 18 33.33 -13.76 10.15
CA SER A 18 32.61 -14.11 8.92
C SER A 18 33.28 -13.39 7.75
N LYS A 19 34.10 -14.12 6.99
CA LYS A 19 34.85 -13.59 5.86
C LYS A 19 33.84 -13.22 4.79
N ILE A 20 33.60 -11.91 4.59
CA ILE A 20 32.64 -11.41 3.60
C ILE A 20 33.06 -11.91 2.22
N THR A 21 32.24 -12.76 1.61
CA THR A 21 32.46 -13.29 0.27
C THR A 21 32.13 -12.23 -0.77
N ARG A 22 32.93 -12.13 -1.82
CA ARG A 22 32.74 -11.15 -2.90
C ARG A 22 32.44 -11.86 -4.20
N ILE A 23 31.48 -11.35 -4.95
CA ILE A 23 31.26 -11.76 -6.34
C ILE A 23 31.66 -10.60 -7.24
N ALA A 24 32.54 -10.89 -8.19
CA ALA A 24 32.81 -10.02 -9.31
C ALA A 24 32.09 -10.59 -10.53
N ILE A 25 31.19 -9.83 -11.14
CA ILE A 25 30.53 -10.15 -12.41
C ILE A 25 31.07 -9.22 -13.48
N VAL A 26 31.29 -9.78 -14.66
CA VAL A 26 31.70 -9.01 -15.85
C VAL A 26 30.68 -9.28 -16.94
N ASN A 27 30.03 -8.23 -17.43
CA ASN A 27 29.05 -8.33 -18.50
C ASN A 27 29.78 -8.41 -19.86
N ASN A 28 29.57 -9.52 -20.58
CA ASN A 28 30.23 -9.79 -21.86
C ASN A 28 29.84 -8.80 -22.97
N ASP A 29 28.61 -8.30 -22.97
CA ASP A 29 28.10 -7.43 -24.03
C ASP A 29 28.67 -6.01 -23.91
N ARG A 30 28.93 -5.58 -22.67
CA ARG A 30 29.48 -4.25 -22.35
C ARG A 30 31.01 -4.24 -22.29
N CYS A 31 31.64 -5.36 -21.95
CA CYS A 31 33.09 -5.42 -21.77
C CYS A 31 33.81 -5.36 -23.12
N LYS A 32 34.48 -4.24 -23.41
CA LYS A 32 35.33 -4.08 -24.62
C LYS A 32 36.79 -3.74 -24.24
N PRO A 33 37.62 -4.75 -23.91
CA PRO A 33 39.01 -4.55 -23.47
C PRO A 33 39.91 -3.80 -24.45
N LYS A 34 39.65 -3.93 -25.76
CA LYS A 34 40.35 -3.22 -26.83
C LYS A 34 40.15 -1.70 -26.75
N ASN A 35 38.92 -1.25 -26.48
CA ASN A 35 38.54 0.15 -26.56
C ASN A 35 38.69 0.89 -25.22
N CYS A 36 38.69 0.16 -24.09
CA CYS A 36 38.77 0.78 -22.76
C CYS A 36 40.19 1.03 -22.25
N GLY A 37 41.24 0.67 -23.01
CA GLY A 37 42.64 0.81 -22.59
C GLY A 37 43.01 0.03 -21.31
N GLN A 38 42.19 -0.98 -20.95
CA GLN A 38 42.30 -1.83 -19.75
C GLN A 38 42.40 -1.05 -18.44
N VAL A 39 41.61 0.04 -18.31
CA VAL A 39 41.58 0.89 -17.12
C VAL A 39 41.30 0.10 -15.84
N CYS A 40 40.47 -0.95 -15.90
CA CYS A 40 40.17 -1.81 -14.76
C CYS A 40 41.44 -2.42 -14.13
N LYS A 41 42.38 -2.92 -14.93
CA LYS A 41 43.66 -3.49 -14.48
C LYS A 41 44.58 -2.40 -13.94
N LYS A 42 44.70 -1.27 -14.64
CA LYS A 42 45.59 -0.14 -14.28
C LYS A 42 45.16 0.59 -12.99
N SER A 43 43.86 0.67 -12.72
CA SER A 43 43.29 1.34 -11.56
C SER A 43 43.11 0.44 -10.34
N CYS A 44 43.26 -0.88 -10.47
CA CYS A 44 43.08 -1.81 -9.35
C CYS A 44 44.25 -1.72 -8.36
N PRO A 45 44.00 -1.42 -7.07
CA PRO A 45 45.06 -1.32 -6.06
C PRO A 45 45.77 -2.67 -5.84
N VAL A 46 45.04 -3.78 -5.91
CA VAL A 46 45.61 -5.13 -5.70
C VAL A 46 46.61 -5.49 -6.80
N VAL A 47 46.31 -5.09 -8.05
CA VAL A 47 47.23 -5.26 -9.18
C VAL A 47 48.45 -4.35 -9.05
N ARG A 48 48.27 -3.11 -8.56
CA ARG A 48 49.38 -2.19 -8.27
C ARG A 48 50.30 -2.71 -7.17
N MET A 49 49.78 -3.50 -6.22
CA MET A 49 50.55 -4.19 -5.20
C MET A 49 51.22 -5.49 -5.70
N GLY A 50 51.16 -5.79 -7.01
CA GLY A 50 51.82 -6.95 -7.62
C GLY A 50 51.03 -8.26 -7.62
N LYS A 51 49.77 -8.28 -7.15
CA LYS A 51 48.91 -9.48 -7.17
C LYS A 51 47.97 -9.48 -8.38
N LEU A 52 47.85 -10.61 -9.08
CA LEU A 52 47.00 -10.76 -10.27
C LEU A 52 45.50 -10.85 -9.94
N CYS A 53 44.92 -9.74 -9.45
CA CYS A 53 43.49 -9.69 -9.16
C CYS A 53 42.62 -9.54 -10.42
N ILE A 54 43.10 -8.81 -11.43
CA ILE A 54 42.39 -8.60 -12.70
C ILE A 54 43.32 -9.00 -13.84
N GLU A 55 42.90 -9.99 -14.62
CA GLU A 55 43.60 -10.48 -15.79
C GLU A 55 42.85 -10.04 -17.04
N VAL A 56 43.49 -9.17 -17.81
CA VAL A 56 42.96 -8.70 -19.09
C VAL A 56 44.13 -8.28 -19.98
N THR A 57 44.02 -8.62 -21.26
CA THR A 57 44.94 -8.23 -22.32
C THR A 57 44.15 -7.58 -23.47
N PRO A 58 44.79 -6.85 -24.40
CA PRO A 58 44.09 -6.28 -25.57
C PRO A 58 43.45 -7.32 -26.48
N SER A 59 43.99 -8.54 -26.52
CA SER A 59 43.45 -9.66 -27.30
C SER A 59 42.32 -10.41 -26.57
N SER A 60 42.22 -10.27 -25.24
CA SER A 60 41.15 -10.88 -24.45
C SER A 60 39.78 -10.36 -24.90
N LYS A 61 38.84 -11.28 -25.10
CA LYS A 61 37.43 -10.93 -25.36
C LYS A 61 36.79 -10.27 -24.12
N ILE A 62 37.11 -10.76 -22.92
CA ILE A 62 36.49 -10.35 -21.65
C ILE A 62 37.60 -10.18 -20.58
N ALA A 63 37.38 -9.32 -19.59
CA ALA A 63 38.25 -9.19 -18.42
C ALA A 63 37.90 -10.24 -17.35
N PHE A 64 38.91 -10.94 -16.81
CA PHE A 64 38.73 -11.88 -15.71
C PHE A 64 39.07 -11.22 -14.37
N ILE A 65 38.24 -11.44 -13.34
CA ILE A 65 38.45 -10.87 -12.00
C ILE A 65 38.45 -12.01 -10.98
N SER A 66 39.57 -12.15 -10.26
CA SER A 66 39.71 -13.11 -9.18
C SER A 66 38.92 -12.68 -7.94
N GLU A 67 37.90 -13.47 -7.58
CA GLU A 67 37.04 -13.24 -6.40
C GLU A 67 37.82 -13.37 -5.08
N SER A 68 38.86 -14.23 -5.04
CA SER A 68 39.67 -14.48 -3.85
C SER A 68 40.66 -13.36 -3.54
N LEU A 69 41.22 -12.74 -4.58
CA LEU A 69 42.19 -11.65 -4.45
C LEU A 69 41.54 -10.27 -4.38
N CYS A 70 40.29 -10.13 -4.86
CA CYS A 70 39.58 -8.86 -4.84
C CYS A 70 39.27 -8.41 -3.42
N ILE A 71 39.69 -7.18 -3.07
CA ILE A 71 39.40 -6.57 -1.76
C ILE A 71 38.04 -5.87 -1.69
N GLY A 72 37.29 -5.79 -2.79
CA GLY A 72 35.97 -5.16 -2.81
C GLY A 72 35.97 -3.63 -2.79
N CYS A 73 37.07 -2.97 -3.15
CA CYS A 73 37.21 -1.51 -3.12
C CYS A 73 36.28 -0.75 -4.10
N GLY A 74 35.70 -1.42 -5.10
CA GLY A 74 34.80 -0.82 -6.08
C GLY A 74 35.44 0.18 -7.06
N ILE A 75 36.77 0.38 -7.02
CA ILE A 75 37.45 1.37 -7.87
C ILE A 75 37.33 1.01 -9.36
N CYS A 76 37.48 -0.27 -9.70
CA CYS A 76 37.37 -0.74 -11.08
C CYS A 76 35.94 -0.61 -11.64
N VAL A 77 34.91 -0.62 -10.79
CA VAL A 77 33.52 -0.35 -11.16
C VAL A 77 33.38 1.11 -11.57
N LYS A 78 33.74 2.04 -10.66
CA LYS A 78 33.64 3.50 -10.89
C LYS A 78 34.48 4.02 -12.06
N LYS A 79 35.59 3.33 -12.38
CA LYS A 79 36.51 3.72 -13.45
C LYS A 79 36.25 3.00 -14.77
N CYS A 80 35.31 2.04 -14.82
CA CYS A 80 34.95 1.38 -16.06
C CYS A 80 34.18 2.35 -16.96
N PRO A 81 34.62 2.63 -18.19
CA PRO A 81 33.92 3.55 -19.08
C PRO A 81 32.61 3.00 -19.64
N TYR A 82 32.40 1.67 -19.56
CA TYR A 82 31.23 0.97 -20.10
C TYR A 82 30.34 0.34 -19.01
N ASP A 83 30.63 0.63 -17.74
CA ASP A 83 29.96 0.04 -16.57
C ASP A 83 29.73 -1.49 -16.68
N ALA A 84 30.78 -2.18 -17.14
CA ALA A 84 30.74 -3.60 -17.48
C ALA A 84 31.11 -4.51 -16.29
N ILE A 85 31.53 -3.94 -15.15
CA ILE A 85 32.02 -4.68 -13.99
C ILE A 85 31.13 -4.36 -12.80
N SER A 86 30.61 -5.40 -12.14
CA SER A 86 29.86 -5.25 -10.90
C SER A 86 30.54 -6.04 -9.79
N ILE A 87 30.83 -5.38 -8.65
CA ILE A 87 31.38 -6.03 -7.46
C ILE A 87 30.33 -5.98 -6.37
N ILE A 88 29.94 -7.17 -5.90
CA ILE A 88 28.89 -7.35 -4.92
C ILE A 88 29.49 -8.03 -3.70
N ASN A 89 29.27 -7.44 -2.52
CA ASN A 89 29.64 -8.03 -1.25
C ASN A 89 28.47 -8.88 -0.75
N LEU A 90 28.64 -10.19 -0.71
CA LEU A 90 27.65 -11.11 -0.18
C LEU A 90 27.96 -11.46 1.29
N PRO A 91 26.93 -11.64 2.13
CA PRO A 91 27.13 -12.26 3.43
C PRO A 91 27.67 -13.69 3.26
N SER A 92 28.67 -14.06 4.06
CA SER A 92 29.41 -15.33 3.98
C SER A 92 28.53 -16.58 4.03
N ASN A 93 27.33 -16.48 4.60
CA ASN A 93 26.38 -17.59 4.70
C ASN A 93 25.83 -18.05 3.34
N LEU A 94 25.77 -17.17 2.33
CA LEU A 94 25.19 -17.50 1.03
C LEU A 94 26.11 -18.32 0.13
N GLU A 95 27.44 -18.20 0.30
CA GLU A 95 28.40 -18.95 -0.51
C GLU A 95 28.28 -20.46 -0.28
N LYS A 96 28.02 -20.87 0.98
CA LYS A 96 27.74 -22.27 1.34
C LYS A 96 26.52 -22.83 0.63
N HIS A 97 25.58 -21.98 0.19
CA HIS A 97 24.32 -22.36 -0.45
C HIS A 97 24.34 -22.22 -1.98
N THR A 98 25.51 -22.21 -2.61
CA THR A 98 25.62 -22.08 -4.07
C THR A 98 25.17 -23.36 -4.76
N THR A 99 24.11 -23.28 -5.57
CA THR A 99 23.53 -24.40 -6.30
C THR A 99 24.16 -24.57 -7.68
N HIS A 100 24.27 -23.47 -8.43
CA HIS A 100 24.74 -23.52 -9.82
C HIS A 100 25.47 -22.25 -10.25
N ARG A 101 26.47 -22.39 -11.11
CA ARG A 101 27.25 -21.30 -11.72
C ARG A 101 27.59 -21.65 -13.17
N TYR A 102 27.33 -20.75 -14.13
CA TYR A 102 27.62 -21.01 -15.55
C TYR A 102 29.12 -20.94 -15.89
N GLY A 103 29.89 -20.10 -15.21
CA GLY A 103 31.32 -19.92 -15.46
C GLY A 103 31.97 -18.88 -14.55
N PRO A 104 33.25 -18.53 -14.78
CA PRO A 104 33.92 -17.48 -14.03
C PRO A 104 33.25 -16.12 -14.29
N ASN A 105 33.10 -15.31 -13.25
CA ASN A 105 32.45 -13.99 -13.29
C ASN A 105 31.04 -13.94 -13.94
N SER A 106 30.33 -15.07 -13.98
CA SER A 106 28.96 -15.18 -14.49
C SER A 106 27.92 -15.23 -13.36
N PHE A 107 26.64 -15.26 -13.77
CA PHE A 107 25.50 -15.49 -12.89
C PHE A 107 25.68 -16.70 -11.96
N LYS A 108 25.35 -16.52 -10.67
CA LYS A 108 25.29 -17.59 -9.64
C LYS A 108 23.88 -17.74 -9.08
N LEU A 109 23.41 -18.98 -8.95
CA LEU A 109 22.15 -19.31 -8.29
C LEU A 109 22.42 -19.91 -6.91
N HIS A 110 21.77 -19.37 -5.90
CA HIS A 110 21.82 -19.83 -4.51
C HIS A 110 20.48 -20.42 -4.09
N ARG A 111 20.52 -21.61 -3.48
CA ARG A 111 19.35 -22.42 -3.10
C ARG A 111 18.49 -22.82 -4.30
N LEU A 112 17.46 -23.61 -4.04
CA LEU A 112 16.45 -24.03 -5.01
C LEU A 112 15.07 -24.01 -4.34
N PRO A 113 14.00 -23.79 -5.12
CA PRO A 113 12.66 -23.89 -4.58
C PRO A 113 12.32 -25.37 -4.31
N THR A 114 11.64 -25.63 -3.19
CA THR A 114 11.25 -26.97 -2.73
C THR A 114 9.81 -27.28 -3.18
N PRO A 115 9.61 -28.04 -4.28
CA PRO A 115 8.27 -28.43 -4.71
C PRO A 115 7.68 -29.48 -3.76
N ARG A 116 6.38 -29.35 -3.47
CA ARG A 116 5.61 -30.30 -2.67
C ARG A 116 4.51 -30.91 -3.54
N PRO A 117 4.19 -32.20 -3.36
CA PRO A 117 3.15 -32.84 -4.14
C PRO A 117 1.77 -32.38 -3.67
N GLY A 118 0.80 -32.27 -4.59
CA GLY A 118 -0.57 -31.83 -4.27
C GLY A 118 -0.75 -30.33 -4.03
N GLU A 119 0.29 -29.52 -4.22
CA GLU A 119 0.27 -28.07 -4.02
C GLU A 119 0.91 -27.35 -5.21
N ILE A 120 0.44 -26.12 -5.52
CA ILE A 120 1.09 -25.28 -6.53
C ILE A 120 2.13 -24.38 -5.86
N LEU A 121 3.39 -24.55 -6.27
CA LEU A 121 4.48 -23.67 -5.88
C LEU A 121 4.63 -22.52 -6.87
N GLY A 122 4.34 -21.31 -6.41
CA GLY A 122 4.53 -20.08 -7.15
C GLY A 122 5.94 -19.52 -7.01
N LEU A 123 6.53 -19.05 -8.11
CA LEU A 123 7.83 -18.39 -8.13
C LEU A 123 7.67 -16.95 -8.61
N VAL A 124 8.14 -16.00 -7.81
CA VAL A 124 8.11 -14.56 -8.11
C VAL A 124 9.49 -13.95 -7.97
N GLY A 125 9.87 -13.06 -8.89
CA GLY A 125 11.15 -12.37 -8.86
C GLY A 125 11.36 -11.56 -10.13
N THR A 126 12.32 -10.64 -10.11
CA THR A 126 12.69 -9.82 -11.28
C THR A 126 13.28 -10.68 -12.39
N ASN A 127 13.33 -10.13 -13.60
CA ASN A 127 13.93 -10.83 -14.74
C ASN A 127 15.45 -10.97 -14.57
N GLY A 128 16.01 -12.07 -15.08
CA GLY A 128 17.45 -12.33 -14.99
C GLY A 128 17.95 -12.81 -13.63
N ILE A 129 17.06 -13.18 -12.70
CA ILE A 129 17.41 -13.62 -11.34
C ILE A 129 17.54 -15.15 -11.18
N GLY A 130 17.39 -15.90 -12.27
CA GLY A 130 17.60 -17.36 -12.28
C GLY A 130 16.35 -18.23 -12.12
N LYS A 131 15.13 -17.69 -12.27
CA LYS A 131 13.87 -18.46 -12.26
C LYS A 131 13.90 -19.62 -13.26
N SER A 132 14.13 -19.33 -14.54
CA SER A 132 14.20 -20.37 -15.58
C SER A 132 15.38 -21.32 -15.39
N THR A 133 16.48 -20.87 -14.77
CA THR A 133 17.59 -21.75 -14.37
C THR A 133 17.14 -22.75 -13.30
N ALA A 134 16.38 -22.30 -12.29
CA ALA A 134 15.82 -23.18 -11.27
C ALA A 134 14.85 -24.22 -11.86
N LEU A 135 14.01 -23.83 -12.84
CA LEU A 135 13.12 -24.76 -13.54
C LEU A 135 13.89 -25.80 -14.36
N LYS A 136 14.97 -25.40 -15.04
CA LYS A 136 15.84 -26.34 -15.78
C LYS A 136 16.51 -27.34 -14.85
N ILE A 137 16.87 -26.93 -13.63
CA ILE A 137 17.45 -27.82 -12.63
C ILE A 137 16.41 -28.81 -12.09
N LEU A 138 15.23 -28.32 -11.73
CA LEU A 138 14.17 -29.16 -11.18
C LEU A 138 13.60 -30.13 -12.23
N SER A 139 13.63 -29.78 -13.52
CA SER A 139 13.22 -30.69 -14.60
C SER A 139 14.26 -31.72 -14.99
N GLY A 140 15.45 -31.73 -14.36
CA GLY A 140 16.55 -32.63 -14.70
C GLY A 140 17.29 -32.28 -16.00
N LYS A 141 16.85 -31.26 -16.76
CA LYS A 141 17.52 -30.82 -17.99
C LYS A 141 18.89 -30.20 -17.75
N LEU A 142 19.11 -29.62 -16.57
CA LEU A 142 20.38 -29.02 -16.15
C LEU A 142 20.81 -29.59 -14.80
N LYS A 143 21.94 -30.28 -14.76
CA LYS A 143 22.53 -30.77 -13.50
C LYS A 143 23.09 -29.59 -12.68
N PRO A 144 22.79 -29.48 -11.38
CA PRO A 144 23.40 -28.47 -10.53
C PRO A 144 24.88 -28.78 -10.32
N ASN A 145 25.74 -27.77 -10.39
CA ASN A 145 27.19 -27.98 -10.31
C ASN A 145 27.81 -27.50 -8.99
N LEU A 146 26.98 -27.06 -8.03
CA LEU A 146 27.38 -26.60 -6.70
C LEU A 146 28.48 -25.53 -6.70
N GLY A 147 28.56 -24.73 -7.77
CA GLY A 147 29.60 -23.72 -7.99
C GLY A 147 30.90 -24.24 -8.60
N LYS A 148 31.07 -25.56 -8.76
CA LYS A 148 32.19 -26.23 -9.45
C LYS A 148 31.89 -26.32 -10.95
N TYR A 149 32.18 -25.27 -11.71
CA TYR A 149 31.88 -25.22 -13.15
C TYR A 149 32.95 -25.86 -14.04
N LYS A 150 34.18 -26.09 -13.53
CA LYS A 150 35.24 -26.79 -14.28
C LYS A 150 35.06 -28.31 -14.24
N GLU A 151 34.73 -28.84 -13.07
CA GLU A 151 34.51 -30.26 -12.81
C GLU A 151 33.16 -30.40 -12.09
N PRO A 152 32.05 -30.55 -12.84
CA PRO A 152 30.73 -30.63 -12.25
C PRO A 152 30.58 -31.95 -11.45
N PRO A 153 30.05 -31.91 -10.22
CA PRO A 153 29.88 -33.06 -9.34
C PRO A 153 28.91 -34.11 -9.88
N GLU A 154 29.05 -35.34 -9.39
CA GLU A 154 28.10 -36.42 -9.65
C GLU A 154 26.82 -36.35 -8.81
N TRP A 155 25.75 -37.01 -9.25
CA TRP A 155 24.44 -36.99 -8.55
C TRP A 155 24.53 -37.44 -7.09
N GLN A 156 25.42 -38.38 -6.78
CA GLN A 156 25.67 -38.83 -5.40
C GLN A 156 26.21 -37.70 -4.50
N GLU A 157 27.12 -36.87 -5.02
CA GLU A 157 27.67 -35.72 -4.29
C GLU A 157 26.58 -34.64 -4.12
N ILE A 158 25.74 -34.43 -5.13
CA ILE A 158 24.59 -33.51 -5.07
C ILE A 158 23.58 -33.95 -4.02
N LEU A 159 23.21 -35.24 -3.98
CA LEU A 159 22.30 -35.79 -2.97
C LEU A 159 22.87 -35.67 -1.55
N THR A 160 24.19 -35.87 -1.41
CA THR A 160 24.90 -35.69 -0.13
C THR A 160 24.87 -34.22 0.30
N TYR A 161 25.03 -33.29 -0.64
CA TYR A 161 24.96 -31.86 -0.37
C TYR A 161 23.57 -31.41 0.12
N PHE A 162 22.50 -31.97 -0.46
CA PHE A 162 21.12 -31.67 -0.05
C PHE A 162 20.59 -32.55 1.09
N ARG A 163 21.47 -33.31 1.77
CA ARG A 163 21.07 -34.27 2.80
C ARG A 163 20.28 -33.61 3.93
N GLY A 164 19.12 -34.20 4.27
CA GLY A 164 18.23 -33.69 5.32
C GLY A 164 17.29 -32.56 4.87
N SER A 165 17.21 -32.27 3.57
CA SER A 165 16.25 -31.33 2.98
C SER A 165 15.17 -32.03 2.15
N GLU A 166 14.03 -31.38 1.92
CA GLU A 166 12.96 -31.89 1.04
C GLU A 166 13.46 -32.13 -0.41
N LEU A 167 14.47 -31.38 -0.85
CA LEU A 167 15.07 -31.56 -2.18
C LEU A 167 15.80 -32.88 -2.35
N GLN A 168 16.33 -33.47 -1.27
CA GLN A 168 16.96 -34.79 -1.35
C GLN A 168 15.95 -35.83 -1.81
N ASN A 169 14.77 -35.84 -1.21
CA ASN A 169 13.70 -36.77 -1.59
C ASN A 169 13.25 -36.51 -3.02
N TYR A 170 13.13 -35.25 -3.43
CA TYR A 170 12.76 -34.89 -4.80
C TYR A 170 13.77 -35.40 -5.84
N PHE A 171 15.07 -35.14 -5.65
CA PHE A 171 16.10 -35.60 -6.58
C PHE A 171 16.27 -37.12 -6.57
N THR A 172 16.07 -37.76 -5.41
CA THR A 172 16.08 -39.23 -5.31
C THR A 172 14.95 -39.82 -6.15
N LYS A 173 13.71 -39.33 -6.00
CA LYS A 173 12.58 -39.73 -6.85
C LYS A 173 12.80 -39.42 -8.33
N LEU A 174 13.41 -38.27 -8.65
CA LEU A 174 13.70 -37.91 -10.03
C LEU A 174 14.67 -38.90 -10.70
N LEU A 175 15.59 -39.50 -9.93
CA LEU A 175 16.57 -40.48 -10.42
C LEU A 175 16.03 -41.93 -10.36
N GLU A 176 15.35 -42.31 -9.29
CA GLU A 176 14.86 -43.68 -9.05
C GLU A 176 13.54 -43.95 -9.79
N ASP A 177 12.58 -43.02 -9.70
CA ASP A 177 11.23 -43.18 -10.26
C ASP A 177 11.10 -42.64 -11.70
N ASN A 178 12.18 -42.06 -12.28
CA ASN A 178 12.19 -41.44 -13.62
C ASN A 178 10.99 -40.48 -13.86
N LEU A 179 10.73 -39.59 -12.89
CA LEU A 179 9.61 -38.66 -12.95
C LEU A 179 9.58 -37.91 -14.30
N ARG A 180 8.45 -37.99 -15.02
CA ARG A 180 8.30 -37.32 -16.31
C ARG A 180 7.97 -35.85 -16.05
N ALA A 181 8.87 -34.95 -16.46
CA ALA A 181 8.66 -33.51 -16.37
C ALA A 181 8.17 -32.90 -17.70
N VAL A 182 7.04 -32.19 -17.66
CA VAL A 182 6.50 -31.42 -18.78
C VAL A 182 6.61 -29.93 -18.46
N ILE A 183 7.12 -29.17 -19.42
CA ILE A 183 7.41 -27.74 -19.25
C ILE A 183 6.73 -26.94 -20.36
N LYS A 184 5.94 -25.94 -19.98
CA LYS A 184 5.54 -24.86 -20.89
C LYS A 184 6.71 -23.88 -21.02
N PRO A 185 7.30 -23.69 -22.21
CA PRO A 185 8.43 -22.77 -22.40
C PRO A 185 7.99 -21.31 -22.27
N GLN A 186 8.91 -20.43 -21.84
CA GLN A 186 8.67 -19.00 -21.65
C GLN A 186 8.25 -18.32 -22.97
N TYR A 187 9.05 -18.48 -24.03
CA TYR A 187 8.80 -17.88 -25.34
C TYR A 187 7.93 -18.77 -26.22
N VAL A 188 6.69 -18.34 -26.48
CA VAL A 188 5.76 -19.08 -27.35
C VAL A 188 6.09 -18.96 -28.82
N ASP A 189 6.79 -17.91 -29.25
CA ASP A 189 7.14 -17.65 -30.66
C ASP A 189 8.04 -18.74 -31.26
N GLN A 190 8.69 -19.55 -30.42
CA GLN A 190 9.54 -20.68 -30.84
C GLN A 190 8.73 -21.97 -31.07
N ILE A 191 7.50 -22.05 -30.57
CA ILE A 191 6.65 -23.24 -30.68
C ILE A 191 6.30 -23.56 -32.14
N PRO A 192 5.91 -22.59 -32.99
CA PRO A 192 5.61 -22.86 -34.40
C PRO A 192 6.82 -23.36 -35.22
N GLN A 193 8.04 -23.03 -34.79
CA GLN A 193 9.26 -23.52 -35.43
C GLN A 193 9.51 -25.00 -35.12
N ALA A 194 9.15 -25.43 -33.92
CA ALA A 194 9.34 -26.81 -33.43
C ALA A 194 8.16 -27.75 -33.75
N ALA A 195 6.94 -27.21 -33.92
CA ALA A 195 5.73 -27.98 -34.18
C ALA A 195 4.97 -27.42 -35.38
N LYS A 196 4.93 -28.19 -36.49
CA LYS A 196 4.18 -27.89 -37.71
C LYS A 196 3.01 -28.85 -37.84
N GLY A 197 1.81 -28.34 -38.13
CA GLY A 197 0.59 -29.14 -38.32
C GLY A 197 -0.67 -28.39 -37.85
N LEU A 198 -1.81 -29.07 -38.00
CA LEU A 198 -3.10 -28.62 -37.49
C LEU A 198 -3.16 -28.73 -35.96
N VAL A 199 -3.89 -27.80 -35.34
CA VAL A 199 -4.08 -27.77 -33.88
C VAL A 199 -4.81 -29.02 -33.39
N SER A 200 -5.85 -29.46 -34.10
CA SER A 200 -6.62 -30.67 -33.81
C SER A 200 -5.74 -31.92 -33.73
N ASP A 201 -4.93 -32.18 -34.75
CA ASP A 201 -4.03 -33.33 -34.82
C ASP A 201 -3.01 -33.32 -33.68
N MET A 202 -2.53 -32.14 -33.30
CA MET A 202 -1.53 -31.99 -32.24
C MET A 202 -2.10 -32.23 -30.84
N ILE A 203 -3.33 -31.79 -30.59
CA ILE A 203 -4.03 -32.05 -29.34
C ILE A 203 -4.34 -33.54 -29.25
N ALA A 204 -4.91 -34.14 -30.31
CA ALA A 204 -5.23 -35.56 -30.35
C ALA A 204 -4.00 -36.45 -30.14
N LYS A 205 -2.86 -36.11 -30.75
CA LYS A 205 -1.61 -36.86 -30.60
C LYS A 205 -1.01 -36.81 -29.20
N LYS A 206 -1.32 -35.77 -28.42
CA LYS A 206 -0.72 -35.51 -27.10
C LYS A 206 -1.69 -35.72 -25.93
N ASP A 207 -2.94 -36.13 -26.19
CA ASP A 207 -3.95 -36.35 -25.16
C ASP A 207 -3.79 -37.71 -24.48
N ASP A 208 -2.92 -37.76 -23.48
CA ASP A 208 -2.71 -38.95 -22.64
C ASP A 208 -3.85 -39.11 -21.60
N LEU A 209 -4.49 -38.00 -21.18
CA LEU A 209 -5.45 -37.96 -20.08
C LEU A 209 -6.92 -38.06 -20.52
N LYS A 210 -7.20 -38.10 -21.83
CA LYS A 210 -8.55 -38.07 -22.42
C LYS A 210 -9.36 -36.86 -21.93
N LYS A 211 -8.69 -35.71 -21.79
CA LYS A 211 -9.27 -34.45 -21.30
C LYS A 211 -9.24 -33.34 -22.35
N ALA A 212 -8.90 -33.65 -23.61
CA ALA A 212 -8.81 -32.67 -24.68
C ALA A 212 -10.08 -31.82 -24.81
N ASP A 213 -11.25 -32.42 -24.92
CA ASP A 213 -12.52 -31.69 -25.12
C ASP A 213 -12.83 -30.70 -23.99
N ALA A 214 -12.62 -31.14 -22.74
CA ALA A 214 -12.84 -30.30 -21.57
C ALA A 214 -11.85 -29.11 -21.52
N MET A 215 -10.58 -29.34 -21.86
CA MET A 215 -9.56 -28.29 -21.88
C MET A 215 -9.74 -27.32 -23.06
N CYS A 216 -10.12 -27.81 -24.23
CA CYS A 216 -10.41 -26.99 -25.40
C CYS A 216 -11.59 -26.05 -25.15
N ARG A 217 -12.65 -26.55 -24.50
CA ARG A 217 -13.79 -25.73 -24.06
C ARG A 217 -13.38 -24.69 -23.01
N LEU A 218 -12.61 -25.10 -22.01
CA LEU A 218 -12.19 -24.20 -20.93
C LEU A 218 -11.28 -23.07 -21.44
N LEU A 219 -10.43 -23.35 -22.42
CA LEU A 219 -9.46 -22.40 -22.98
C LEU A 219 -9.93 -21.71 -24.28
N ASP A 220 -11.21 -21.83 -24.63
CA ASP A 220 -11.83 -21.23 -25.82
C ASP A 220 -11.04 -21.53 -27.12
N LEU A 221 -10.65 -22.79 -27.32
CA LEU A 221 -9.87 -23.23 -28.49
C LEU A 221 -10.71 -23.79 -29.64
N GLU A 222 -12.03 -23.94 -29.47
CA GLU A 222 -12.94 -24.55 -30.47
C GLU A 222 -12.84 -23.85 -31.83
N ASN A 223 -12.75 -22.52 -31.86
CA ASN A 223 -12.67 -21.72 -33.10
C ASN A 223 -11.32 -21.84 -33.85
N VAL A 224 -10.34 -22.50 -33.23
CA VAL A 224 -8.93 -22.52 -33.66
C VAL A 224 -8.47 -23.93 -34.05
N MET A 225 -9.31 -24.94 -33.81
CA MET A 225 -8.99 -26.35 -34.05
C MET A 225 -8.56 -26.66 -35.49
N ASP A 226 -9.19 -25.99 -36.46
CA ASP A 226 -8.96 -26.20 -37.90
C ASP A 226 -7.80 -25.36 -38.47
N ARG A 227 -7.10 -24.59 -37.63
CA ARG A 227 -5.98 -23.73 -38.06
C ARG A 227 -4.63 -24.41 -37.84
N ASN A 228 -3.62 -23.95 -38.59
CA ASN A 228 -2.24 -24.34 -38.32
C ASN A 228 -1.66 -23.59 -37.12
N VAL A 229 -0.76 -24.24 -36.39
CA VAL A 229 -0.06 -23.65 -35.23
C VAL A 229 0.71 -22.38 -35.59
N ALA A 230 1.21 -22.27 -36.83
CA ALA A 230 1.96 -21.10 -37.31
C ALA A 230 1.10 -19.86 -37.56
N ASP A 231 -0.20 -20.04 -37.80
CA ASP A 231 -1.13 -18.96 -38.13
C ASP A 231 -1.81 -18.38 -36.88
N LEU A 232 -1.50 -18.93 -35.70
CA LEU A 232 -2.10 -18.53 -34.44
C LEU A 232 -1.56 -17.18 -33.96
N SER A 233 -2.45 -16.37 -33.39
CA SER A 233 -2.03 -15.20 -32.62
C SER A 233 -1.31 -15.61 -31.33
N GLY A 234 -0.48 -14.74 -30.76
CA GLY A 234 0.26 -15.05 -29.53
C GLY A 234 -0.63 -15.49 -28.36
N GLY A 235 -1.83 -14.93 -28.23
CA GLY A 235 -2.81 -15.34 -27.22
C GLY A 235 -3.40 -16.73 -27.49
N GLU A 236 -3.76 -17.04 -28.74
CA GLU A 236 -4.23 -18.37 -29.14
C GLU A 236 -3.12 -19.42 -28.97
N LEU A 237 -1.90 -19.10 -29.37
CA LEU A 237 -0.72 -19.94 -29.24
C LEU A 237 -0.39 -20.24 -27.77
N GLN A 238 -0.52 -19.25 -26.89
CA GLN A 238 -0.36 -19.42 -25.46
C GLN A 238 -1.43 -20.35 -24.88
N ARG A 239 -2.71 -20.17 -25.24
CA ARG A 239 -3.80 -21.05 -24.80
C ARG A 239 -3.60 -22.48 -25.30
N PHE A 240 -3.19 -22.65 -26.56
CA PHE A 240 -2.81 -23.93 -27.13
C PHE A 240 -1.65 -24.58 -26.36
N ALA A 241 -0.59 -23.84 -26.06
CA ALA A 241 0.56 -24.36 -25.31
C ALA A 241 0.16 -24.84 -23.91
N ILE A 242 -0.71 -24.10 -23.22
CA ILE A 242 -1.25 -24.50 -21.92
C ILE A 242 -2.10 -25.77 -22.06
N ALA A 243 -3.02 -25.81 -23.03
CA ALA A 243 -3.86 -26.97 -23.29
C ALA A 243 -3.02 -28.24 -23.53
N VAL A 244 -2.00 -28.14 -24.37
CA VAL A 244 -1.09 -29.25 -24.70
C VAL A 244 -0.35 -29.78 -23.47
N VAL A 245 0.03 -28.92 -22.52
CA VAL A 245 0.64 -29.35 -21.27
C VAL A 245 -0.40 -29.99 -20.33
N CYS A 246 -1.62 -29.45 -20.28
CA CYS A 246 -2.70 -29.95 -19.44
C CYS A 246 -3.24 -31.34 -19.84
N ILE A 247 -3.14 -31.71 -21.12
CA ILE A 247 -3.62 -33.01 -21.63
C ILE A 247 -2.58 -34.14 -21.50
N GLN A 248 -1.31 -33.79 -21.25
CA GLN A 248 -0.22 -34.76 -21.12
C GLN A 248 -0.17 -35.35 -19.71
N ARG A 249 0.14 -36.65 -19.62
CA ARG A 249 0.37 -37.33 -18.33
C ARG A 249 1.83 -37.13 -17.91
N ALA A 250 2.03 -36.44 -16.79
CA ALA A 250 3.33 -36.14 -16.22
C ALA A 250 3.27 -36.13 -14.69
N ASP A 251 4.40 -36.35 -14.03
CA ASP A 251 4.51 -36.28 -12.57
C ASP A 251 4.88 -34.86 -12.12
N ILE A 252 5.58 -34.12 -12.99
CA ILE A 252 6.01 -32.75 -12.74
C ILE A 252 5.48 -31.83 -13.85
N TYR A 253 4.63 -30.88 -13.48
CA TYR A 253 4.10 -29.85 -14.35
C TYR A 253 4.76 -28.51 -14.05
N MET A 254 5.38 -27.91 -15.06
CA MET A 254 6.03 -26.60 -14.94
C MET A 254 5.46 -25.61 -15.95
N PHE A 255 5.00 -24.46 -15.45
CA PHE A 255 4.49 -23.38 -16.27
C PHE A 255 5.37 -22.14 -16.13
N ASP A 256 6.13 -21.80 -17.17
CA ASP A 256 6.92 -20.56 -17.23
C ASP A 256 6.10 -19.46 -17.92
N GLU A 257 5.62 -18.50 -17.13
CA GLU A 257 4.78 -17.36 -17.55
C GLU A 257 3.54 -17.76 -18.37
N PRO A 258 2.56 -18.49 -17.79
CA PRO A 258 1.31 -18.86 -18.47
C PRO A 258 0.36 -17.68 -18.74
N SER A 259 0.46 -16.56 -18.02
CA SER A 259 -0.44 -15.39 -18.19
C SER A 259 -0.05 -14.43 -19.33
N SER A 260 1.15 -14.59 -19.92
CA SER A 260 1.65 -13.69 -20.96
C SER A 260 0.76 -13.67 -22.21
N TYR A 261 0.55 -12.49 -22.80
CA TYR A 261 -0.31 -12.24 -23.98
C TYR A 261 -1.81 -12.50 -23.81
N LEU A 262 -2.25 -13.01 -22.66
CA LEU A 262 -3.65 -13.28 -22.40
C LEU A 262 -4.36 -12.04 -21.83
N ASP A 263 -5.64 -11.88 -22.19
CA ASP A 263 -6.51 -10.92 -21.52
C ASP A 263 -6.91 -11.41 -20.11
N VAL A 264 -7.58 -10.54 -19.36
CA VAL A 264 -7.97 -10.82 -17.97
C VAL A 264 -8.77 -12.13 -17.83
N LYS A 265 -9.75 -12.36 -18.70
CA LYS A 265 -10.64 -13.53 -18.63
C LYS A 265 -9.88 -14.80 -18.98
N GLN A 266 -9.09 -14.73 -20.05
CA GLN A 266 -8.26 -15.83 -20.53
C GLN A 266 -7.18 -16.20 -19.52
N ARG A 267 -6.57 -15.22 -18.81
CA ARG A 267 -5.63 -15.48 -17.71
C ARG A 267 -6.28 -16.29 -16.59
N LEU A 268 -7.53 -15.97 -16.26
CA LEU A 268 -8.25 -16.64 -15.17
C LEU A 268 -8.73 -18.04 -15.59
N LYS A 269 -9.19 -18.21 -16.83
CA LYS A 269 -9.46 -19.54 -17.41
C LYS A 269 -8.21 -20.41 -17.47
N ALA A 270 -7.08 -19.85 -17.92
CA ALA A 270 -5.79 -20.52 -17.88
C ALA A 270 -5.38 -20.92 -16.46
N ALA A 271 -5.62 -20.03 -15.49
CA ALA A 271 -5.32 -20.31 -14.10
C ALA A 271 -6.19 -21.44 -13.52
N VAL A 272 -7.49 -21.47 -13.87
CA VAL A 272 -8.39 -22.59 -13.54
C VAL A 272 -7.90 -23.89 -14.17
N ALA A 273 -7.50 -23.85 -15.44
CA ALA A 273 -6.98 -25.02 -16.17
C ALA A 273 -5.74 -25.61 -15.47
N VAL A 274 -4.75 -24.77 -15.16
CA VAL A 274 -3.53 -25.19 -14.43
C VAL A 274 -3.89 -25.77 -13.05
N ARG A 275 -4.83 -25.14 -12.34
CA ARG A 275 -5.23 -25.60 -11.00
C ARG A 275 -6.02 -26.91 -11.03
N SER A 276 -6.70 -27.21 -12.12
CA SER A 276 -7.44 -28.48 -12.31
C SER A 276 -6.53 -29.71 -12.47
N LEU A 277 -5.24 -29.49 -12.76
CA LEU A 277 -4.26 -30.57 -12.88
C LEU A 277 -3.73 -31.06 -11.55
N VAL A 278 -3.92 -30.31 -10.46
CA VAL A 278 -3.29 -30.63 -9.17
C VAL A 278 -3.93 -31.89 -8.59
N HIS A 279 -3.10 -32.89 -8.34
CA HIS A 279 -3.46 -34.17 -7.73
C HIS A 279 -2.49 -34.46 -6.57
N SER A 280 -2.86 -35.32 -5.63
CA SER A 280 -2.04 -35.57 -4.42
C SER A 280 -0.60 -35.99 -4.70
N ASP A 281 -0.34 -36.57 -5.88
CA ASP A 281 0.92 -37.23 -6.20
C ASP A 281 1.79 -36.45 -7.18
N ASN A 282 1.30 -35.33 -7.73
CA ASN A 282 2.03 -34.56 -8.73
C ASN A 282 2.62 -33.26 -8.18
N PHE A 283 3.72 -32.82 -8.80
CA PHE A 283 4.43 -31.59 -8.46
C PHE A 283 4.06 -30.51 -9.48
N SER A 284 3.53 -29.38 -9.01
CA SER A 284 3.14 -28.26 -9.87
C SER A 284 3.94 -27.00 -9.52
N ILE A 285 4.66 -26.46 -10.50
CA ILE A 285 5.47 -25.24 -10.34
C ILE A 285 5.03 -24.21 -11.36
N VAL A 286 4.76 -22.99 -10.89
CA VAL A 286 4.32 -21.88 -11.73
C VAL A 286 5.24 -20.68 -11.51
N VAL A 287 5.76 -20.13 -12.61
CA VAL A 287 6.46 -18.85 -12.63
C VAL A 287 5.51 -17.79 -13.16
N GLU A 288 5.25 -16.76 -12.36
CA GLU A 288 4.35 -15.68 -12.77
C GLU A 288 4.88 -14.30 -12.39
N HIS A 289 4.53 -13.33 -13.23
CA HIS A 289 4.81 -11.91 -13.01
C HIS A 289 3.59 -11.12 -12.58
N ASP A 290 2.39 -11.61 -12.92
CA ASP A 290 1.14 -11.02 -12.47
C ASP A 290 0.84 -11.50 -11.04
N LEU A 291 1.03 -10.61 -10.06
CA LEU A 291 0.79 -10.94 -8.66
C LEU A 291 -0.66 -11.38 -8.40
N SER A 292 -1.63 -10.88 -9.19
CA SER A 292 -3.06 -11.17 -9.02
C SER A 292 -3.37 -12.60 -9.46
N VAL A 293 -2.84 -13.00 -10.62
CA VAL A 293 -2.96 -14.37 -11.12
C VAL A 293 -2.15 -15.33 -10.24
N LEU A 294 -0.96 -14.93 -9.80
CA LEU A 294 -0.12 -15.73 -8.89
C LEU A 294 -0.82 -16.02 -7.55
N ASP A 295 -1.55 -15.05 -6.99
CA ASP A 295 -2.33 -15.23 -5.75
C ASP A 295 -3.51 -16.20 -5.90
N TYR A 296 -4.07 -16.28 -7.10
CA TYR A 296 -5.13 -17.24 -7.42
C TYR A 296 -4.56 -18.64 -7.66
N LEU A 297 -3.45 -18.73 -8.42
CA LEU A 297 -2.80 -19.97 -8.84
C LEU A 297 -2.15 -20.72 -7.68
N SER A 298 -1.33 -20.02 -6.90
CA SER A 298 -0.37 -20.66 -6.00
C SER A 298 -0.97 -20.94 -4.63
N ASP A 299 -0.44 -21.94 -3.93
CA ASP A 299 -0.73 -22.21 -2.52
C ASP A 299 0.45 -21.80 -1.62
N PHE A 300 1.67 -21.95 -2.13
CA PHE A 300 2.90 -21.42 -1.56
C PHE A 300 3.65 -20.55 -2.58
N ILE A 301 4.41 -19.57 -2.11
CA ILE A 301 5.23 -18.69 -2.94
C ILE A 301 6.67 -18.68 -2.44
N CYS A 302 7.60 -18.86 -3.36
CA CYS A 302 9.02 -18.57 -3.17
C CYS A 302 9.37 -17.24 -3.86
N VAL A 303 10.01 -16.34 -3.12
CA VAL A 303 10.50 -15.08 -3.64
C VAL A 303 11.96 -15.26 -4.04
N LEU A 304 12.28 -14.89 -5.28
CA LEU A 304 13.66 -14.80 -5.74
C LEU A 304 14.10 -13.34 -5.66
N TYR A 305 15.21 -13.10 -4.96
CA TYR A 305 15.83 -11.79 -4.84
C TYR A 305 17.33 -11.85 -5.20
N GLY A 306 17.92 -10.69 -5.46
CA GLY A 306 19.29 -10.61 -5.99
C GLY A 306 19.42 -9.53 -7.06
N VAL A 307 20.56 -9.52 -7.74
CA VAL A 307 20.86 -8.55 -8.79
C VAL A 307 20.74 -9.27 -10.14
N PRO A 308 19.92 -8.75 -11.09
CA PRO A 308 19.76 -9.35 -12.42
C PRO A 308 21.10 -9.60 -13.12
N GLY A 309 21.29 -10.81 -13.68
CA GLY A 309 22.52 -11.20 -14.37
C GLY A 309 23.73 -11.47 -13.47
N ALA A 310 23.63 -11.15 -12.17
CA ALA A 310 24.70 -11.26 -11.20
C ALA A 310 24.54 -12.46 -10.26
N TYR A 311 23.51 -12.45 -9.42
CA TYR A 311 23.18 -13.58 -8.55
C TYR A 311 21.70 -13.59 -8.22
N GLY A 312 21.18 -14.78 -7.94
CA GLY A 312 19.82 -14.98 -7.45
C GLY A 312 19.81 -15.88 -6.22
N VAL A 313 19.00 -15.52 -5.23
CA VAL A 313 18.76 -16.32 -4.03
C VAL A 313 17.28 -16.66 -3.97
N VAL A 314 16.97 -17.94 -3.78
CA VAL A 314 15.61 -18.42 -3.55
C VAL A 314 15.31 -18.43 -2.05
N THR A 315 14.24 -17.77 -1.63
CA THR A 315 13.78 -17.84 -0.24
C THR A 315 13.16 -19.21 0.08
N MET A 316 12.99 -19.50 1.36
CA MET A 316 12.08 -20.56 1.80
C MET A 316 10.64 -20.29 1.32
N PRO A 317 9.81 -21.32 1.13
CA PRO A 317 8.42 -21.15 0.73
C PRO A 317 7.62 -20.44 1.82
N PHE A 318 6.86 -19.42 1.43
CA PHE A 318 5.94 -18.68 2.30
C PHE A 318 4.50 -18.94 1.89
N SER A 319 3.56 -18.66 2.79
CA SER A 319 2.17 -18.54 2.39
C SER A 319 2.02 -17.45 1.32
N VAL A 320 1.10 -17.63 0.38
CA VAL A 320 0.92 -16.71 -0.76
C VAL A 320 0.82 -15.24 -0.32
N ARG A 321 0.06 -14.98 0.75
CA ARG A 321 -0.13 -13.62 1.28
C ARG A 321 1.18 -13.04 1.83
N GLU A 322 1.92 -13.82 2.60
CA GLU A 322 3.18 -13.38 3.18
C GLU A 322 4.25 -13.19 2.11
N GLY A 323 4.38 -14.15 1.18
CA GLY A 323 5.35 -14.09 0.08
C GLY A 323 5.17 -12.85 -0.79
N ILE A 324 3.94 -12.53 -1.19
CA ILE A 324 3.66 -11.31 -1.99
C ILE A 324 3.94 -10.05 -1.17
N ASN A 325 3.58 -10.01 0.12
CA ASN A 325 3.87 -8.85 0.97
C ASN A 325 5.38 -8.64 1.16
N ILE A 326 6.15 -9.72 1.38
CA ILE A 326 7.62 -9.68 1.45
C ILE A 326 8.20 -9.13 0.14
N PHE A 327 7.69 -9.58 -1.00
CA PHE A 327 8.10 -9.09 -2.31
C PHE A 327 7.82 -7.59 -2.50
N LEU A 328 6.66 -7.11 -2.04
CA LEU A 328 6.27 -5.69 -2.12
C LEU A 328 6.97 -4.80 -1.09
N ASP A 329 7.26 -5.31 0.11
CA ASP A 329 7.99 -4.57 1.14
C ASP A 329 9.47 -4.48 0.81
N GLY A 330 10.01 -5.43 0.04
CA GLY A 330 11.43 -5.47 -0.33
C GLY A 330 12.34 -5.98 0.81
N PHE A 331 11.74 -6.59 1.83
CA PHE A 331 12.41 -7.04 3.04
C PHE A 331 11.94 -8.44 3.43
N VAL A 332 12.89 -9.36 3.61
CA VAL A 332 12.65 -10.74 4.05
C VAL A 332 12.89 -10.82 5.56
N PRO A 333 11.83 -10.98 6.40
CA PRO A 333 11.98 -10.95 7.85
C PRO A 333 12.79 -12.12 8.41
N THR A 334 12.66 -13.32 7.82
CA THR A 334 13.34 -14.54 8.28
C THR A 334 14.85 -14.49 8.14
N GLU A 335 15.33 -13.77 7.12
CA GLU A 335 16.76 -13.61 6.83
C GLU A 335 17.30 -12.25 7.29
N ASN A 336 16.42 -11.40 7.83
CA ASN A 336 16.69 -10.00 8.17
C ASN A 336 17.42 -9.25 7.04
N LEU A 337 17.01 -9.51 5.79
CA LEU A 337 17.67 -8.99 4.59
C LEU A 337 16.72 -8.09 3.81
N ARG A 338 17.16 -6.86 3.56
CA ARG A 338 16.48 -5.92 2.68
C ARG A 338 17.13 -5.99 1.30
N PHE A 339 16.40 -6.51 0.31
CA PHE A 339 16.89 -6.59 -1.07
C PHE A 339 16.45 -5.39 -1.92
N ARG A 340 15.54 -4.54 -1.41
CA ARG A 340 15.15 -3.28 -2.05
C ARG A 340 15.03 -2.14 -1.05
N GLU A 341 15.55 -0.97 -1.39
CA GLU A 341 15.55 0.20 -0.50
C GLU A 341 14.15 0.78 -0.26
N THR A 342 13.31 0.78 -1.30
CA THR A 342 11.96 1.36 -1.27
C THR A 342 10.89 0.27 -1.23
N SER A 343 9.87 0.45 -0.39
CA SER A 343 8.68 -0.41 -0.39
C SER A 343 7.73 0.00 -1.53
N LEU A 344 7.15 -0.99 -2.20
CA LEU A 344 6.09 -0.79 -3.17
C LEU A 344 4.75 -0.72 -2.41
N SER A 345 4.23 0.49 -2.20
CA SER A 345 2.92 0.69 -1.58
C SER A 345 1.86 1.06 -2.61
N PHE A 346 0.72 0.37 -2.55
CA PHE A 346 -0.48 0.65 -3.34
C PHE A 346 -1.43 1.57 -2.57
N LYS A 347 -0.89 2.62 -1.94
CA LYS A 347 -1.76 3.65 -1.37
C LYS A 347 -2.51 4.30 -2.53
N VAL A 348 -3.75 3.84 -2.73
CA VAL A 348 -4.79 4.64 -3.34
C VAL A 348 -4.74 5.92 -2.55
N SER A 349 -4.42 7.01 -3.22
CA SER A 349 -4.49 8.33 -2.63
C SER A 349 -5.92 8.51 -2.14
N ASP A 350 -6.14 8.35 -0.83
CA ASP A 350 -7.28 8.92 -0.09
C ASP A 350 -7.24 10.46 -0.13
N GLN A 351 -6.67 11.05 -1.19
CA GLN A 351 -6.86 12.44 -1.59
C GLN A 351 -8.21 12.61 -2.31
N GLY A 352 -9.19 11.79 -1.93
CA GLY A 352 -10.62 12.10 -2.05
C GLY A 352 -11.12 12.88 -0.83
N LEU A 353 -10.27 13.73 -0.24
CA LEU A 353 -10.77 14.92 0.45
C LEU A 353 -11.13 15.90 -0.65
N GLU A 354 -12.43 15.99 -0.89
CA GLU A 354 -13.10 16.92 -1.78
C GLU A 354 -12.63 18.37 -1.51
N GLU A 355 -11.59 18.81 -2.21
CA GLU A 355 -11.65 20.12 -2.84
C GLU A 355 -12.25 19.88 -4.22
N HIS A 356 -13.58 19.94 -4.31
CA HIS A 356 -14.25 20.30 -5.55
C HIS A 356 -13.83 21.74 -5.91
N VAL A 357 -12.58 21.92 -6.33
CA VAL A 357 -12.24 23.02 -7.21
C VAL A 357 -13.13 22.81 -8.42
N SER A 358 -14.01 23.76 -8.68
CA SER A 358 -14.79 23.85 -9.91
C SER A 358 -13.85 23.62 -11.09
N ARG A 359 -13.83 22.39 -11.62
CA ARG A 359 -12.97 21.99 -12.74
C ARG A 359 -13.53 22.69 -13.98
N ALA A 360 -12.97 23.85 -14.29
CA ALA A 360 -13.53 24.81 -15.23
C ALA A 360 -13.35 24.46 -16.73
N CYS A 361 -12.80 23.29 -17.09
CA CYS A 361 -12.70 22.86 -18.49
C CYS A 361 -12.99 21.35 -18.58
N GLY A 362 -14.15 21.01 -19.15
CA GLY A 362 -14.52 19.65 -19.51
C GLY A 362 -14.54 19.53 -21.03
N PHE A 363 -13.61 18.78 -21.59
CA PHE A 363 -13.66 18.38 -22.99
C PHE A 363 -14.67 17.24 -23.13
N GLN A 364 -15.33 17.16 -24.29
CA GLN A 364 -16.31 16.13 -24.58
C GLN A 364 -15.96 15.46 -25.91
N TYR A 365 -16.07 14.14 -25.96
CA TYR A 365 -16.04 13.40 -27.22
C TYR A 365 -17.47 12.92 -27.56
N PRO A 366 -17.87 13.02 -28.84
CA PRO A 366 -19.21 12.64 -29.27
C PRO A 366 -19.40 11.12 -29.29
N SER A 367 -20.64 10.70 -29.52
CA SER A 367 -20.91 9.31 -29.84
C SER A 367 -20.29 8.97 -31.18
N MET A 368 -19.53 7.88 -31.25
CA MET A 368 -18.83 7.46 -32.47
C MET A 368 -19.19 6.02 -32.79
N LYS A 369 -19.37 5.73 -34.08
CA LYS A 369 -19.58 4.37 -34.56
C LYS A 369 -18.53 4.02 -35.62
N LYS A 370 -17.95 2.83 -35.52
CA LYS A 370 -16.98 2.32 -36.49
C LYS A 370 -17.20 0.85 -36.79
N SER A 371 -17.26 0.53 -38.06
CA SER A 371 -17.28 -0.81 -38.62
C SER A 371 -15.91 -1.12 -39.24
N LEU A 372 -15.36 -2.30 -38.94
CA LEU A 372 -14.11 -2.82 -39.47
C LEU A 372 -14.34 -4.26 -39.93
N GLY A 373 -14.79 -4.42 -41.19
CA GLY A 373 -15.19 -5.72 -41.71
C GLY A 373 -16.36 -6.29 -40.92
N ASN A 374 -16.14 -7.42 -40.24
CA ASN A 374 -17.15 -8.11 -39.43
C ASN A 374 -17.28 -7.58 -37.98
N PHE A 375 -16.49 -6.58 -37.62
CA PHE A 375 -16.46 -6.01 -36.27
C PHE A 375 -17.12 -4.64 -36.23
N GLU A 376 -18.04 -4.43 -35.29
CA GLU A 376 -18.75 -3.18 -35.08
C GLU A 376 -18.45 -2.61 -33.68
N LEU A 377 -17.97 -1.37 -33.62
CA LEU A 377 -17.69 -0.65 -32.38
C LEU A 377 -18.60 0.56 -32.26
N THR A 378 -19.32 0.64 -31.15
CA THR A 378 -20.12 1.81 -30.76
C THR A 378 -19.51 2.41 -29.50
N VAL A 379 -19.23 3.71 -29.52
CA VAL A 379 -18.64 4.47 -28.42
C VAL A 379 -19.68 5.47 -27.94
N GLU A 380 -20.09 5.36 -26.67
CA GLU A 380 -20.99 6.33 -26.05
C GLU A 380 -20.27 7.68 -25.84
N ALA A 381 -21.00 8.79 -26.00
CA ALA A 381 -20.46 10.11 -25.71
C ALA A 381 -19.99 10.22 -24.25
N GLY A 382 -18.86 10.88 -24.04
CA GLY A 382 -18.25 10.99 -22.71
C GLY A 382 -17.55 12.32 -22.51
N ASN A 383 -17.43 12.72 -21.24
CA ASN A 383 -16.69 13.91 -20.85
C ASN A 383 -15.37 13.53 -20.16
N PHE A 384 -14.36 14.36 -20.36
CA PHE A 384 -13.11 14.28 -19.65
C PHE A 384 -12.63 15.65 -19.18
N SER A 385 -11.99 15.67 -18.02
CA SER A 385 -11.44 16.89 -17.42
C SER A 385 -9.93 16.99 -17.63
N ASP A 386 -9.41 18.21 -17.52
CA ASP A 386 -7.97 18.42 -17.43
C ASP A 386 -7.40 17.79 -16.17
N SER A 387 -6.30 17.04 -16.30
CA SER A 387 -5.61 16.38 -15.17
C SER A 387 -6.35 15.17 -14.59
N GLU A 388 -6.93 14.34 -15.45
CA GLU A 388 -7.45 13.03 -15.04
C GLU A 388 -6.87 11.88 -15.87
N ILE A 389 -6.78 10.72 -15.24
CA ILE A 389 -6.36 9.49 -15.90
C ILE A 389 -7.58 8.59 -16.13
N ILE A 390 -7.88 8.34 -17.39
CA ILE A 390 -8.97 7.46 -17.83
C ILE A 390 -8.37 6.12 -18.26
N VAL A 391 -8.77 5.04 -17.61
CA VAL A 391 -8.32 3.69 -17.96
C VAL A 391 -9.40 2.96 -18.75
N LEU A 392 -9.02 2.37 -19.88
CA LEU A 392 -9.87 1.56 -20.73
C LEU A 392 -9.68 0.08 -20.36
N LEU A 393 -10.76 -0.58 -19.95
CA LEU A 393 -10.78 -2.00 -19.56
C LEU A 393 -11.70 -2.81 -20.48
N GLY A 394 -11.30 -4.01 -20.85
CA GLY A 394 -12.09 -4.91 -21.70
C GLY A 394 -11.31 -6.13 -22.19
N GLU A 395 -12.02 -7.12 -22.73
CA GLU A 395 -11.43 -8.31 -23.37
C GLU A 395 -10.64 -7.93 -24.64
N ASN A 396 -9.75 -8.81 -25.09
CA ASN A 396 -9.04 -8.56 -26.36
C ASN A 396 -10.01 -8.65 -27.52
N GLY A 397 -9.90 -7.74 -28.50
CA GLY A 397 -10.82 -7.70 -29.65
C GLY A 397 -12.14 -6.95 -29.41
N THR A 398 -12.29 -6.23 -28.29
CA THR A 398 -13.46 -5.34 -28.04
C THR A 398 -13.30 -3.93 -28.62
N GLY A 399 -12.25 -3.65 -29.40
CA GLY A 399 -12.07 -2.35 -30.05
C GLY A 399 -11.41 -1.24 -29.20
N LYS A 400 -10.76 -1.57 -28.07
CA LYS A 400 -10.01 -0.60 -27.24
C LYS A 400 -8.98 0.22 -28.03
N THR A 401 -8.11 -0.47 -28.77
CA THR A 401 -7.13 0.14 -29.66
C THR A 401 -7.79 0.93 -30.79
N THR A 402 -8.95 0.47 -31.28
CA THR A 402 -9.73 1.18 -32.31
C THR A 402 -10.22 2.53 -31.78
N MET A 403 -10.77 2.58 -30.57
CA MET A 403 -11.16 3.83 -29.90
C MET A 403 -9.97 4.77 -29.73
N ILE A 404 -8.82 4.27 -29.27
CA ILE A 404 -7.60 5.08 -29.16
C ILE A 404 -7.15 5.64 -30.51
N ARG A 405 -7.22 4.85 -31.59
CA ARG A 405 -6.84 5.32 -32.94
C ARG A 405 -7.80 6.40 -33.47
N MET A 406 -9.09 6.30 -33.14
CA MET A 406 -10.08 7.34 -33.45
C MET A 406 -9.75 8.63 -32.70
N LEU A 407 -9.50 8.55 -31.39
CA LEU A 407 -9.09 9.71 -30.60
C LEU A 407 -7.76 10.31 -31.09
N ALA A 408 -6.82 9.48 -31.56
CA ALA A 408 -5.53 9.92 -32.10
C ALA A 408 -5.61 10.57 -33.50
N GLY A 409 -6.80 10.63 -34.12
CA GLY A 409 -6.97 11.11 -35.50
C GLY A 409 -6.33 10.22 -36.57
N ARG A 410 -6.05 8.94 -36.25
CA ARG A 410 -5.48 7.97 -37.20
C ARG A 410 -6.53 7.11 -37.90
N LEU A 411 -7.75 7.13 -37.39
CA LEU A 411 -8.89 6.38 -37.92
C LEU A 411 -10.11 7.28 -37.84
N GLU A 412 -10.79 7.52 -38.95
CA GLU A 412 -12.03 8.32 -38.95
C GLU A 412 -13.22 7.44 -38.57
N PRO A 413 -14.17 7.93 -37.75
CA PRO A 413 -15.43 7.25 -37.45
C PRO A 413 -16.33 7.20 -38.70
N ASP A 414 -17.16 6.15 -38.83
CA ASP A 414 -18.09 6.01 -39.97
C ASP A 414 -19.34 6.89 -39.80
N VAL A 415 -19.79 7.03 -38.55
CA VAL A 415 -20.86 7.96 -38.16
C VAL A 415 -20.32 8.81 -37.03
N ASN A 416 -20.31 10.13 -37.24
CA ASN A 416 -19.85 11.10 -36.25
C ASN A 416 -20.98 12.08 -35.91
N THR A 417 -21.35 12.19 -34.63
CA THR A 417 -22.38 13.12 -34.19
C THR A 417 -21.82 14.46 -33.68
N GLY A 418 -20.52 14.73 -33.84
CA GLY A 418 -19.88 15.99 -33.43
C GLY A 418 -18.39 16.10 -33.79
N GLU A 419 -17.77 17.25 -33.51
CA GLU A 419 -16.33 17.46 -33.73
C GLU A 419 -15.50 16.99 -32.51
N ILE A 420 -14.38 16.31 -32.78
CA ILE A 420 -13.40 15.96 -31.73
C ILE A 420 -12.56 17.21 -31.46
N PRO A 421 -12.35 17.63 -30.19
CA PRO A 421 -11.59 18.83 -29.88
C PRO A 421 -10.15 18.75 -30.42
N GLN A 422 -9.66 19.84 -31.02
CA GLN A 422 -8.29 19.95 -31.51
C GLN A 422 -7.31 20.04 -30.34
N LEU A 423 -6.80 18.89 -29.91
CA LEU A 423 -5.82 18.77 -28.83
C LEU A 423 -4.50 18.21 -29.38
N ASN A 424 -3.37 18.58 -28.78
CA ASN A 424 -2.10 18.00 -29.16
C ASN A 424 -1.97 16.60 -28.53
N ILE A 425 -1.79 15.57 -29.36
CA ILE A 425 -1.86 14.17 -28.93
C ILE A 425 -0.48 13.51 -29.00
N SER A 426 -0.09 12.86 -27.91
CA SER A 426 1.06 11.95 -27.90
C SER A 426 0.57 10.51 -27.77
N TYR A 427 0.95 9.66 -28.72
CA TYR A 427 0.47 8.29 -28.82
C TYR A 427 1.61 7.26 -28.69
N LYS A 428 1.43 6.29 -27.78
CA LYS A 428 2.23 5.07 -27.65
C LYS A 428 1.45 3.89 -28.25
N PRO A 429 1.95 3.24 -29.32
CA PRO A 429 1.28 2.10 -29.93
C PRO A 429 1.44 0.80 -29.13
N GLN A 430 0.49 -0.13 -29.31
CA GLN A 430 0.51 -1.47 -28.71
C GLN A 430 1.72 -2.30 -29.21
N LYS A 431 1.87 -2.43 -30.53
CA LYS A 431 3.00 -3.12 -31.17
C LYS A 431 4.14 -2.14 -31.41
N ILE A 432 5.30 -2.42 -30.81
CA ILE A 432 6.52 -1.63 -31.01
C ILE A 432 7.49 -2.47 -31.84
N SER A 433 7.76 -2.04 -33.06
CA SER A 433 8.78 -2.63 -33.92
C SER A 433 9.98 -1.68 -34.02
N PRO A 434 11.22 -2.16 -33.82
CA PRO A 434 12.40 -1.33 -33.97
C PRO A 434 12.65 -1.06 -35.47
N LYS A 435 12.17 0.08 -35.98
CA LYS A 435 12.37 0.48 -37.38
C LYS A 435 13.60 1.36 -37.60
N SER A 436 14.18 1.89 -36.52
CA SER A 436 15.28 2.85 -36.60
C SER A 436 16.63 2.16 -36.40
N ASN A 437 17.53 2.30 -37.38
CA ASN A 437 18.92 1.84 -37.28
C ASN A 437 19.79 2.93 -36.64
N CYS A 438 19.46 3.32 -35.40
CA CYS A 438 20.22 4.31 -34.66
C CYS A 438 20.35 3.89 -33.19
N LYS A 439 21.22 4.58 -32.48
CA LYS A 439 21.34 4.41 -31.03
C LYS A 439 20.14 5.01 -30.30
N VAL A 440 19.83 4.47 -29.13
CA VAL A 440 18.73 4.98 -28.29
C VAL A 440 18.93 6.47 -27.95
N SER A 441 20.16 6.88 -27.63
CA SER A 441 20.50 8.28 -27.37
C SER A 441 20.21 9.21 -28.55
N GLU A 442 20.54 8.78 -29.76
CA GLU A 442 20.26 9.53 -31.00
C GLU A 442 18.74 9.61 -31.26
N LEU A 443 18.02 8.51 -31.06
CA LEU A 443 16.56 8.47 -31.18
C LEU A 443 15.89 9.46 -30.22
N LEU A 444 16.30 9.47 -28.94
CA LEU A 444 15.75 10.38 -27.93
C LEU A 444 16.09 11.83 -28.25
N ARG A 445 17.34 12.14 -28.62
CA ARG A 445 17.74 13.50 -29.03
C ARG A 445 16.99 13.99 -30.26
N SER A 446 16.72 13.10 -31.23
CA SER A 446 16.00 13.48 -32.45
C SER A 446 14.51 13.77 -32.22
N LYS A 447 13.88 13.11 -31.24
CA LYS A 447 12.43 13.21 -31.00
C LYS A 447 12.06 14.15 -29.86
N ILE A 448 12.91 14.28 -28.84
CA ILE A 448 12.63 15.05 -27.62
C ILE A 448 13.88 15.83 -27.15
N PRO A 449 14.49 16.69 -27.99
CA PRO A 449 15.77 17.34 -27.68
C PRO A 449 15.72 18.16 -26.38
N ASP A 450 14.74 19.05 -26.24
CA ASP A 450 14.63 19.96 -25.09
C ASP A 450 14.29 19.22 -23.80
N THR A 451 13.36 18.27 -23.88
CA THR A 451 12.89 17.49 -22.73
C THR A 451 13.96 16.52 -22.22
N PHE A 452 14.76 15.93 -23.11
CA PHE A 452 15.80 14.96 -22.75
C PHE A 452 16.93 15.59 -21.91
N VAL A 453 17.24 16.86 -22.15
CA VAL A 453 18.28 17.60 -21.40
C VAL A 453 17.76 18.07 -20.03
N HIS A 454 16.44 18.18 -19.86
CA HIS A 454 15.85 18.76 -18.66
C HIS A 454 16.08 17.88 -17.40
N PRO A 455 16.71 18.40 -16.32
CA PRO A 455 17.07 17.61 -15.13
C PRO A 455 15.90 16.90 -14.45
N GLN A 456 14.71 17.52 -14.42
CA GLN A 456 13.52 16.88 -13.85
C GLN A 456 13.06 15.69 -14.69
N PHE A 457 13.19 15.74 -16.02
CA PHE A 457 12.82 14.62 -16.88
C PHE A 457 13.77 13.44 -16.70
N VAL A 458 15.06 13.74 -16.57
CA VAL A 458 16.07 12.73 -16.23
C VAL A 458 15.77 12.07 -14.88
N ALA A 459 15.50 12.86 -13.84
CA ALA A 459 15.24 12.34 -12.50
C ALA A 459 13.92 11.58 -12.37
N GLU A 460 12.87 12.01 -13.06
CA GLU A 460 11.51 11.47 -12.89
C GLU A 460 11.15 10.39 -13.90
N VAL A 461 11.76 10.36 -15.09
CA VAL A 461 11.40 9.44 -16.17
C VAL A 461 12.57 8.54 -16.54
N LEU A 462 13.75 9.09 -16.89
CA LEU A 462 14.86 8.26 -17.38
C LEU A 462 15.46 7.38 -16.28
N LYS A 463 15.73 7.94 -15.10
CA LYS A 463 16.32 7.21 -13.97
C LYS A 463 15.40 6.08 -13.47
N PRO A 464 14.10 6.32 -13.18
CA PRO A 464 13.23 5.25 -12.69
C PRO A 464 12.96 4.13 -13.71
N LEU A 465 13.06 4.45 -15.00
CA LEU A 465 12.95 3.48 -16.08
C LEU A 465 14.31 2.88 -16.50
N ASN A 466 15.40 3.16 -15.78
CA ASN A 466 16.76 2.67 -16.07
C ASN A 466 17.13 2.78 -17.57
N ILE A 467 16.88 3.94 -18.18
CA ILE A 467 17.21 4.18 -19.60
C ILE A 467 18.71 4.46 -19.78
N GLU A 468 19.38 4.99 -18.75
CA GLU A 468 20.82 5.31 -18.79
C GLU A 468 21.68 4.11 -19.23
N ASP A 469 21.27 2.91 -18.82
CA ASP A 469 21.90 1.62 -19.13
C ASP A 469 21.86 1.21 -20.62
N ILE A 470 20.93 1.76 -21.39
CA ILE A 470 20.64 1.35 -22.78
C ILE A 470 20.85 2.49 -23.79
N LEU A 471 21.30 3.67 -23.37
CA LEU A 471 21.51 4.84 -24.23
C LEU A 471 22.50 4.59 -25.39
N ASP A 472 23.50 3.74 -25.15
CA ASP A 472 24.56 3.43 -26.11
C ASP A 472 24.27 2.21 -26.99
N GLN A 473 23.14 1.52 -26.75
CA GLN A 473 22.72 0.36 -27.53
C GLN A 473 21.92 0.76 -28.76
N ASP A 474 21.96 -0.11 -29.78
CA ASP A 474 21.14 0.03 -30.98
C ASP A 474 19.71 -0.40 -30.69
N VAL A 475 18.73 0.34 -31.21
CA VAL A 475 17.30 0.10 -30.97
C VAL A 475 16.86 -1.31 -31.42
N GLN A 476 17.52 -1.87 -32.43
CA GLN A 476 17.25 -3.23 -32.94
C GLN A 476 17.67 -4.35 -31.98
N ASN A 477 18.68 -4.10 -31.14
CA ASN A 477 19.25 -5.10 -30.24
C ASN A 477 18.60 -5.09 -28.85
N LEU A 478 17.65 -4.19 -28.63
CA LEU A 478 16.94 -4.07 -27.35
C LEU A 478 15.99 -5.25 -27.14
N SER A 479 15.89 -5.70 -25.90
CA SER A 479 14.83 -6.61 -25.49
C SER A 479 13.44 -5.94 -25.55
N GLY A 480 12.38 -6.74 -25.60
CA GLY A 480 10.99 -6.22 -25.63
C GLY A 480 10.67 -5.27 -24.46
N GLY A 481 11.15 -5.59 -23.25
CA GLY A 481 10.96 -4.74 -22.07
C GLY A 481 11.78 -3.44 -22.11
N GLU A 482 13.00 -3.46 -22.65
CA GLU A 482 13.80 -2.24 -22.88
C GLU A 482 13.16 -1.35 -23.94
N LEU A 483 12.73 -1.94 -25.05
CA LEU A 483 12.06 -1.24 -26.14
C LEU A 483 10.75 -0.58 -25.67
N GLN A 484 9.99 -1.28 -24.83
CA GLN A 484 8.78 -0.75 -24.20
C GLN A 484 9.09 0.47 -23.31
N ARG A 485 10.15 0.41 -22.49
CA ARG A 485 10.57 1.56 -21.65
C ARG A 485 10.98 2.76 -22.50
N VAL A 486 11.71 2.55 -23.59
CA VAL A 486 12.07 3.62 -24.55
C VAL A 486 10.82 4.24 -25.18
N ALA A 487 9.85 3.43 -25.58
CA ALA A 487 8.59 3.93 -26.16
C ALA A 487 7.78 4.78 -25.16
N LEU A 488 7.76 4.40 -23.88
CA LEU A 488 7.13 5.20 -22.82
C LEU A 488 7.84 6.54 -22.64
N VAL A 489 9.17 6.57 -22.64
CA VAL A 489 9.95 7.82 -22.55
C VAL A 489 9.67 8.74 -23.75
N LEU A 490 9.62 8.19 -24.96
CA LEU A 490 9.28 8.96 -26.17
C LEU A 490 7.86 9.54 -26.11
N CYS A 491 6.90 8.78 -25.61
CA CYS A 491 5.51 9.23 -25.46
C CYS A 491 5.40 10.36 -24.42
N LEU A 492 6.03 10.19 -23.26
CA LEU A 492 5.97 11.15 -22.15
C LEU A 492 6.86 12.38 -22.35
N GLY A 493 7.86 12.29 -23.23
CA GLY A 493 8.77 13.40 -23.53
C GLY A 493 8.24 14.41 -24.55
N LYS A 494 7.22 14.04 -25.34
CA LYS A 494 6.55 14.94 -26.30
C LYS A 494 5.62 15.91 -25.58
N SER A 495 5.60 17.17 -26.01
CA SER A 495 4.55 18.12 -25.63
C SER A 495 3.22 17.67 -26.26
N ALA A 496 2.20 17.50 -25.42
CA ALA A 496 0.87 17.01 -25.75
C ALA A 496 -0.07 17.32 -24.59
N ASP A 497 -1.33 17.59 -24.88
CA ASP A 497 -2.41 17.81 -23.91
C ASP A 497 -3.02 16.48 -23.49
N VAL A 498 -3.13 15.54 -24.44
CA VAL A 498 -3.66 14.19 -24.23
C VAL A 498 -2.59 13.14 -24.55
N TYR A 499 -2.31 12.27 -23.58
CA TYR A 499 -1.51 11.07 -23.78
C TYR A 499 -2.40 9.87 -24.03
N LEU A 500 -2.14 9.15 -25.12
CA LEU A 500 -2.82 7.91 -25.46
C LEU A 500 -1.80 6.77 -25.33
N ILE A 501 -1.95 5.94 -24.31
CA ILE A 501 -0.98 4.88 -23.99
C ILE A 501 -1.65 3.51 -24.11
N ASP A 502 -1.29 2.78 -25.16
CA ASP A 502 -1.85 1.45 -25.42
C ASP A 502 -0.93 0.35 -24.85
N GLU A 503 -1.43 -0.37 -23.84
CA GLU A 503 -0.75 -1.47 -23.12
C GLU A 503 0.69 -1.14 -22.66
N PRO A 504 0.86 -0.25 -21.65
CA PRO A 504 2.17 0.03 -21.08
C PRO A 504 2.76 -1.15 -20.29
N SER A 505 1.94 -2.06 -19.76
CA SER A 505 2.38 -3.24 -18.98
C SER A 505 3.04 -4.38 -19.80
N ALA A 506 2.94 -4.37 -21.13
CA ALA A 506 3.48 -5.42 -21.99
C ALA A 506 5.00 -5.60 -21.81
N TYR A 507 5.45 -6.86 -21.70
CA TYR A 507 6.87 -7.25 -21.54
C TYR A 507 7.60 -6.70 -20.29
N LEU A 508 6.92 -5.96 -19.42
CA LEU A 508 7.48 -5.46 -18.16
C LEU A 508 7.24 -6.46 -17.03
N ASP A 509 8.24 -6.61 -16.15
CA ASP A 509 8.08 -7.34 -14.90
C ASP A 509 7.28 -6.55 -13.86
N SER A 510 6.92 -7.18 -12.75
CA SER A 510 6.09 -6.56 -11.69
C SER A 510 6.69 -5.28 -11.10
N GLU A 511 8.02 -5.15 -11.07
CA GLU A 511 8.69 -3.97 -10.52
C GLU A 511 8.72 -2.83 -11.55
N GLN A 512 9.11 -3.15 -12.78
CA GLN A 512 9.11 -2.23 -13.92
C GLN A 512 7.71 -1.70 -14.21
N ARG A 513 6.66 -2.54 -14.12
CA ARG A 513 5.25 -2.10 -14.23
C ARG A 513 4.91 -1.04 -13.20
N LEU A 514 5.31 -1.22 -11.95
CA LEU A 514 5.00 -0.23 -10.92
C LEU A 514 5.80 1.06 -11.09
N HIS A 515 7.05 0.98 -11.52
CA HIS A 515 7.85 2.16 -11.84
C HIS A 515 7.23 2.91 -13.02
N ALA A 516 6.86 2.22 -14.09
CA ALA A 516 6.14 2.81 -15.22
C ALA A 516 4.83 3.47 -14.76
N ALA A 517 4.03 2.80 -13.94
CA ALA A 517 2.78 3.35 -13.41
C ALA A 517 3.00 4.60 -12.55
N LYS A 518 4.03 4.62 -11.69
CA LYS A 518 4.43 5.81 -10.91
C LYS A 518 4.86 6.96 -11.80
N VAL A 519 5.64 6.68 -12.84
CA VAL A 519 6.13 7.68 -13.80
C VAL A 519 4.96 8.30 -14.57
N ILE A 520 4.06 7.46 -15.09
CA ILE A 520 2.85 7.91 -15.81
C ILE A 520 1.98 8.76 -14.88
N LYS A 521 1.70 8.28 -13.66
CA LYS A 521 0.88 9.01 -12.69
C LYS A 521 1.49 10.35 -12.29
N ARG A 522 2.80 10.42 -12.05
CA ARG A 522 3.51 11.67 -11.72
C ARG A 522 3.51 12.66 -12.89
N ARG A 523 3.64 12.15 -14.13
CA ARG A 523 3.63 12.99 -15.34
C ARG A 523 2.24 13.50 -15.70
N ALA A 524 1.20 12.70 -15.47
CA ALA A 524 -0.19 13.10 -15.67
C ALA A 524 -0.68 14.02 -14.53
N ASN A 525 -0.40 13.64 -13.28
CA ASN A 525 -0.74 14.43 -12.09
C ASN A 525 0.44 15.34 -11.72
N MET A 526 0.93 16.18 -12.64
CA MET A 526 1.92 17.21 -12.31
C MET A 526 1.28 18.36 -11.51
N PHE A 527 0.57 17.96 -10.45
CA PHE A 527 -0.04 18.71 -9.39
C PHE A 527 0.26 17.88 -8.13
N LEU A 528 0.95 18.48 -7.16
CA LEU A 528 1.48 17.85 -5.93
C LEU A 528 2.69 16.90 -6.12
N ILE A 529 3.91 17.43 -6.03
CA ILE A 529 5.04 16.93 -5.19
C ILE A 529 6.13 18.03 -5.17
N ILE A 530 5.77 19.29 -4.91
CA ILE A 530 6.73 20.27 -4.34
C ILE A 530 5.94 21.14 -3.36
N ALA A 531 5.44 20.52 -2.30
CA ALA A 531 4.89 21.21 -1.13
C ALA A 531 5.63 20.72 0.13
N GLY A 532 6.96 20.70 0.03
CA GLY A 532 7.89 20.49 1.13
C GLY A 532 9.15 21.26 0.77
N GLU A 533 9.33 22.41 1.42
CA GLU A 533 10.51 23.29 1.37
C GLU A 533 10.69 24.16 0.11
N PHE A 534 10.30 25.44 0.27
CA PHE A 534 11.03 26.62 -0.18
C PHE A 534 11.79 26.55 -1.53
N LYS A 535 11.07 26.61 -2.65
CA LYS A 535 11.51 27.39 -3.83
C LYS A 535 10.38 27.73 -4.80
N MET A 536 10.07 29.03 -4.81
CA MET A 536 9.72 29.85 -5.97
C MET A 536 8.30 29.75 -6.56
N LYS A 537 7.48 30.70 -6.07
CA LYS A 537 6.34 31.37 -6.70
C LYS A 537 6.55 31.80 -8.18
N LEU A 538 7.80 31.82 -8.66
CA LEU A 538 8.17 32.13 -10.06
C LEU A 538 8.13 30.90 -10.99
N PHE A 539 8.10 29.68 -10.47
CA PHE A 539 8.05 28.44 -11.28
C PHE A 539 6.62 28.04 -11.73
N ARG A 540 5.62 28.87 -11.42
CA ARG A 540 4.21 28.65 -11.78
C ARG A 540 3.92 28.88 -13.28
N HIS A 541 4.84 29.49 -14.03
CA HIS A 541 4.61 29.85 -15.45
C HIS A 541 5.24 28.90 -16.48
N ILE A 542 6.23 28.07 -16.13
CA ILE A 542 7.05 27.38 -17.15
C ILE A 542 6.73 25.87 -17.27
N LEU A 543 6.15 25.23 -16.24
CA LEU A 543 5.89 23.78 -16.24
C LEU A 543 4.55 23.47 -15.52
N ASN A 544 3.43 24.05 -15.94
CA ASN A 544 2.11 23.62 -15.47
C ASN A 544 1.38 22.92 -16.60
N ALA A 545 1.66 21.63 -16.78
CA ALA A 545 0.94 20.86 -17.77
C ALA A 545 -0.17 20.07 -17.09
N LYS A 546 -1.36 20.68 -17.02
CA LYS A 546 -2.61 19.98 -16.75
C LYS A 546 -2.87 19.05 -17.94
N LYS A 547 -2.48 17.77 -17.84
CA LYS A 547 -2.53 16.83 -18.97
C LYS A 547 -3.43 15.64 -18.64
N THR A 548 -4.14 15.15 -19.65
CA THR A 548 -5.06 14.00 -19.51
C THR A 548 -4.44 12.77 -20.16
N ALA A 549 -4.68 11.59 -19.61
CA ALA A 549 -4.14 10.34 -20.16
C ALA A 549 -5.24 9.28 -20.32
N PHE A 550 -5.37 8.73 -21.54
CA PHE A 550 -6.14 7.52 -21.80
C PHE A 550 -5.19 6.34 -21.87
N ILE A 551 -5.41 5.36 -21.00
CA ILE A 551 -4.50 4.22 -20.85
C ILE A 551 -5.29 2.93 -21.04
N VAL A 552 -4.90 2.10 -22.00
CA VAL A 552 -5.43 0.73 -22.13
C VAL A 552 -4.59 -0.18 -21.25
N GLU A 553 -5.22 -0.85 -20.30
CA GLU A 553 -4.56 -1.78 -19.41
C GLU A 553 -5.30 -3.10 -19.25
N HIS A 554 -4.50 -4.14 -19.01
CA HIS A 554 -4.96 -5.49 -18.71
C HIS A 554 -4.52 -5.95 -17.32
N ASP A 555 -3.57 -5.25 -16.70
CA ASP A 555 -3.13 -5.54 -15.34
C ASP A 555 -4.00 -4.78 -14.33
N PHE A 556 -4.74 -5.51 -13.50
CA PHE A 556 -5.61 -4.93 -12.46
C PHE A 556 -4.87 -4.02 -11.50
N ILE A 557 -3.63 -4.36 -11.14
CA ILE A 557 -2.85 -3.61 -10.16
C ILE A 557 -2.46 -2.26 -10.78
N MET A 558 -2.02 -2.28 -12.03
CA MET A 558 -1.65 -1.07 -12.76
C MET A 558 -2.88 -0.20 -13.07
N ALA A 559 -3.97 -0.81 -13.53
CA ALA A 559 -5.24 -0.12 -13.80
C ALA A 559 -5.78 0.59 -12.55
N THR A 560 -5.87 -0.11 -11.41
CA THR A 560 -6.37 0.47 -10.16
C THR A 560 -5.44 1.52 -9.56
N TYR A 561 -4.13 1.44 -9.82
CA TYR A 561 -3.16 2.44 -9.37
C TYR A 561 -3.23 3.73 -10.19
N LEU A 562 -3.44 3.60 -11.51
CA LEU A 562 -3.45 4.71 -12.46
C LEU A 562 -4.81 5.41 -12.54
N ALA A 563 -5.91 4.65 -12.56
CA ALA A 563 -7.22 5.17 -12.91
C ALA A 563 -7.82 6.13 -11.87
N ASP A 564 -8.30 7.28 -12.35
CA ASP A 564 -9.28 8.11 -11.66
C ASP A 564 -10.70 7.76 -12.13
N ARG A 565 -10.84 7.56 -13.46
CA ARG A 565 -12.06 7.10 -14.13
C ARG A 565 -11.77 5.89 -15.01
N VAL A 566 -12.81 5.11 -15.29
CA VAL A 566 -12.72 3.88 -16.07
C VAL A 566 -13.78 3.86 -17.16
N ILE A 567 -13.37 3.48 -18.37
CA ILE A 567 -14.25 3.12 -19.49
C ILE A 567 -14.25 1.60 -19.61
N VAL A 568 -15.43 0.99 -19.58
CA VAL A 568 -15.58 -0.47 -19.70
C VAL A 568 -16.06 -0.79 -21.11
N PHE A 569 -15.41 -1.75 -21.76
CA PHE A 569 -15.82 -2.27 -23.06
C PHE A 569 -16.66 -3.54 -22.88
N GLU A 570 -17.87 -3.50 -23.41
CA GLU A 570 -18.86 -4.57 -23.40
C GLU A 570 -19.07 -5.13 -24.82
N GLY A 571 -19.76 -6.28 -24.94
CA GLY A 571 -20.02 -6.95 -26.22
C GLY A 571 -19.08 -8.11 -26.55
N GLU A 572 -19.38 -8.85 -27.62
CA GLU A 572 -18.65 -10.05 -28.05
C GLU A 572 -17.37 -9.68 -28.83
N PRO A 573 -16.19 -10.20 -28.42
CA PRO A 573 -14.94 -9.98 -29.15
C PRO A 573 -15.06 -10.29 -30.64
N SER A 574 -14.53 -9.41 -31.48
CA SER A 574 -14.52 -9.56 -32.95
C SER A 574 -15.89 -9.58 -33.64
N LYS A 575 -17.00 -9.28 -32.94
CA LYS A 575 -18.33 -9.09 -33.53
C LYS A 575 -18.90 -7.71 -33.27
N HIS A 576 -19.30 -7.41 -32.04
CA HIS A 576 -19.88 -6.12 -31.67
C HIS A 576 -19.36 -5.71 -30.29
N ALA A 577 -19.01 -4.44 -30.14
CA ALA A 577 -18.55 -3.90 -28.86
C ALA A 577 -19.15 -2.52 -28.56
N LEU A 578 -19.44 -2.29 -27.28
CA LEU A 578 -19.92 -1.03 -26.73
C LEU A 578 -18.88 -0.47 -25.75
N ALA A 579 -18.36 0.73 -26.01
CA ALA A 579 -17.55 1.46 -25.05
C ALA A 579 -18.45 2.38 -24.23
N THR A 580 -18.54 2.15 -22.92
CA THR A 580 -19.39 2.95 -22.04
C THR A 580 -18.85 4.36 -21.85
N CYS A 581 -19.68 5.29 -21.38
CA CYS A 581 -19.21 6.57 -20.88
C CYS A 581 -18.19 6.40 -19.71
N PRO A 582 -17.29 7.37 -19.45
CA PRO A 582 -16.32 7.30 -18.35
C PRO A 582 -17.03 7.30 -16.99
N GLN A 583 -16.76 6.28 -16.17
CA GLN A 583 -17.37 6.10 -14.86
C GLN A 583 -16.32 6.22 -13.74
N SER A 584 -16.78 6.36 -12.49
CA SER A 584 -15.88 6.28 -11.33
C SER A 584 -15.19 4.92 -11.27
N LEU A 585 -13.96 4.89 -10.74
CA LEU A 585 -13.17 3.66 -10.58
C LEU A 585 -13.97 2.51 -9.95
N LEU A 586 -14.75 2.79 -8.89
CA LEU A 586 -15.54 1.77 -8.20
C LEU A 586 -16.66 1.20 -9.10
N LYS A 587 -17.41 2.08 -9.77
CA LYS A 587 -18.55 1.67 -10.62
C LYS A 587 -18.07 0.92 -11.85
N GLY A 588 -17.04 1.45 -12.53
CA GLY A 588 -16.45 0.82 -13.71
C GLY A 588 -15.81 -0.54 -13.39
N MET A 589 -15.08 -0.64 -12.28
CA MET A 589 -14.51 -1.93 -11.86
C MET A 589 -15.59 -2.96 -11.51
N ASN A 590 -16.63 -2.58 -10.77
CA ASN A 590 -17.70 -3.52 -10.45
C ASN A 590 -18.39 -4.04 -11.71
N ARG A 591 -18.70 -3.16 -12.67
CA ARG A 591 -19.31 -3.55 -13.95
C ARG A 591 -18.41 -4.48 -14.78
N PHE A 592 -17.10 -4.20 -14.82
CA PHE A 592 -16.13 -5.06 -15.49
C PHE A 592 -16.01 -6.44 -14.81
N LEU A 593 -15.98 -6.47 -13.48
CA LEU A 593 -15.84 -7.69 -12.69
C LEU A 593 -17.10 -8.56 -12.72
N GLU A 594 -18.29 -7.95 -12.74
CA GLU A 594 -19.58 -8.63 -12.93
C GLU A 594 -19.58 -9.48 -14.18
N ARG A 595 -19.05 -8.93 -15.28
CA ARG A 595 -18.96 -9.64 -16.55
C ARG A 595 -17.97 -10.80 -16.56
N LEU A 596 -16.97 -10.73 -15.68
CA LEU A 596 -15.96 -11.77 -15.54
C LEU A 596 -16.37 -12.86 -14.55
N ASP A 597 -17.52 -12.73 -13.88
CA ASP A 597 -17.97 -13.62 -12.80
C ASP A 597 -16.92 -13.81 -11.69
N ILE A 598 -16.15 -12.74 -11.40
CA ILE A 598 -15.01 -12.78 -10.49
C ILE A 598 -15.09 -11.65 -9.49
N THR A 599 -14.96 -11.98 -8.20
CA THR A 599 -15.00 -10.97 -7.14
C THR A 599 -13.61 -10.60 -6.63
N PHE A 600 -13.48 -9.34 -6.22
CA PHE A 600 -12.25 -8.78 -5.65
C PHE A 600 -12.43 -8.36 -4.19
N ARG A 601 -11.34 -8.40 -3.44
CA ARG A 601 -11.22 -7.80 -2.12
C ARG A 601 -9.93 -7.00 -2.00
N ARG A 602 -9.86 -6.07 -1.05
CA ARG A 602 -8.59 -5.40 -0.70
C ARG A 602 -7.91 -6.12 0.45
N ASP A 603 -6.60 -6.30 0.37
CA ASP A 603 -5.82 -6.75 1.54
C ASP A 603 -5.78 -5.61 2.57
N PRO A 604 -6.11 -5.85 3.85
CA PRO A 604 -6.13 -4.81 4.88
C PRO A 604 -4.75 -4.19 5.20
N ASN A 605 -3.65 -4.82 4.81
CA ASN A 605 -2.31 -4.31 5.14
C ASN A 605 -1.78 -3.31 4.11
N ASN A 606 -1.93 -3.62 2.81
CA ASN A 606 -1.34 -2.84 1.72
C ASN A 606 -2.38 -2.35 0.69
N TYR A 607 -3.68 -2.55 0.96
CA TYR A 607 -4.81 -2.16 0.11
C TYR A 607 -4.77 -2.73 -1.32
N ARG A 608 -3.94 -3.75 -1.54
CA ARG A 608 -3.79 -4.42 -2.84
C ARG A 608 -5.10 -5.11 -3.24
N PRO A 609 -5.53 -5.01 -4.51
CA PRO A 609 -6.64 -5.81 -5.04
C PRO A 609 -6.25 -7.30 -5.08
N ARG A 610 -7.15 -8.14 -4.55
CA ARG A 610 -6.98 -9.58 -4.45
C ARG A 610 -8.18 -10.31 -5.03
N ILE A 611 -7.93 -11.25 -5.93
CA ILE A 611 -8.94 -12.09 -6.57
C ILE A 611 -9.42 -13.13 -5.55
N ASN A 612 -10.73 -13.27 -5.38
CA ASN A 612 -11.27 -14.36 -4.58
C ASN A 612 -11.27 -15.65 -5.39
N LYS A 613 -10.97 -16.77 -4.72
CA LYS A 613 -11.17 -18.09 -5.32
C LYS A 613 -12.68 -18.31 -5.51
N ILE A 614 -13.05 -18.87 -6.66
CA ILE A 614 -14.43 -19.15 -7.07
C ILE A 614 -15.10 -20.01 -5.99
N LEU A 615 -16.36 -19.68 -5.64
CA LEU A 615 -17.17 -20.37 -4.62
C LEU A 615 -16.61 -20.30 -3.18
N SER A 616 -15.60 -19.46 -2.92
CA SER A 616 -15.18 -19.21 -1.55
C SER A 616 -16.27 -18.46 -0.77
N ARG A 617 -16.32 -18.60 0.56
CA ARG A 617 -17.31 -17.89 1.41
C ARG A 617 -17.40 -16.39 1.10
N ARG A 618 -16.26 -15.73 0.88
CA ARG A 618 -16.20 -14.30 0.54
C ARG A 618 -16.64 -13.98 -0.89
N ASP A 619 -16.42 -14.91 -1.81
CA ASP A 619 -16.92 -14.80 -3.18
C ASP A 619 -18.45 -14.85 -3.19
N LEU A 620 -19.04 -15.79 -2.46
CA LEU A 620 -20.49 -15.91 -2.29
C LEU A 620 -21.11 -14.69 -1.60
N GLU A 621 -20.45 -14.11 -0.59
CA GLU A 621 -20.90 -12.87 0.06
C GLU A 621 -20.96 -11.70 -0.94
N ILE A 622 -19.93 -11.50 -1.76
CA ILE A 622 -19.92 -10.41 -2.75
C ILE A 622 -20.91 -10.66 -3.89
N ILE A 623 -21.00 -11.89 -4.40
CA ILE A 623 -21.99 -12.26 -5.43
C ILE A 623 -23.41 -12.07 -4.89
N SER A 624 -23.67 -12.38 -3.61
CA SER A 624 -24.97 -12.12 -2.99
C SER A 624 -25.29 -10.63 -2.98
N PHE A 625 -24.29 -9.77 -2.74
CA PHE A 625 -24.43 -8.32 -2.81
C PHE A 625 -24.70 -7.82 -4.25
N TRP A 626 -24.03 -8.40 -5.26
CA TRP A 626 -24.32 -8.12 -6.67
C TRP A 626 -25.74 -8.53 -7.05
N LYS A 627 -26.18 -9.73 -6.64
CA LYS A 627 -27.55 -10.21 -6.88
C LYS A 627 -28.60 -9.35 -6.16
N ILE A 628 -28.29 -8.81 -4.98
CA ILE A 628 -29.19 -7.89 -4.26
C ILE A 628 -29.30 -6.53 -4.97
N ASN A 629 -28.18 -5.96 -5.43
CA ASN A 629 -28.20 -4.68 -6.15
C ASN A 629 -28.77 -4.81 -7.58
N SER A 630 -28.53 -5.93 -8.27
CA SER A 630 -29.15 -6.25 -9.56
C SER A 630 -30.65 -6.51 -9.43
N LYS A 631 -31.10 -7.15 -8.33
CA LYS A 631 -32.54 -7.33 -8.03
C LYS A 631 -33.30 -6.03 -7.73
N LEU A 632 -32.62 -4.94 -7.39
CA LEU A 632 -33.25 -3.62 -7.26
C LEU A 632 -33.66 -3.01 -8.62
N LEU A 633 -33.20 -3.56 -9.75
CA LEU A 633 -33.73 -3.27 -11.09
C LEU A 633 -34.77 -4.30 -11.58
N PHE A 634 -35.03 -5.36 -10.82
CA PHE A 634 -35.90 -6.49 -11.18
C PHE A 634 -37.10 -6.67 -10.24
N GLN A 635 -37.49 -5.60 -9.52
CA GLN A 635 -38.63 -5.61 -8.60
C GLN A 635 -39.99 -5.26 -9.24
N ASP A 636 -40.04 -5.02 -10.56
CA ASP A 636 -41.30 -4.78 -11.27
C ASP A 636 -41.94 -6.03 -11.93
N ILE A 637 -41.25 -7.18 -11.95
CA ILE A 637 -41.76 -8.41 -12.62
C ILE A 637 -42.21 -9.51 -11.64
N TYR A 638 -41.82 -9.46 -10.36
CA TYR A 638 -42.21 -10.48 -9.36
C TYR A 638 -43.41 -10.10 -8.48
N ARG A 639 -44.28 -9.19 -8.96
CA ARG A 639 -45.59 -8.90 -8.34
C ARG A 639 -46.73 -9.77 -8.90
N CYS A 640 -46.45 -10.67 -9.85
CA CYS A 640 -47.49 -11.41 -10.57
C CYS A 640 -47.55 -12.93 -10.35
N PHE A 641 -46.65 -13.57 -9.59
CA PHE A 641 -46.75 -15.02 -9.37
C PHE A 641 -46.62 -15.43 -7.91
N SER A 642 -47.67 -16.12 -7.45
CA SER A 642 -47.81 -16.88 -6.22
C SER A 642 -48.31 -16.14 -4.97
N ARG A 643 -49.61 -15.78 -5.02
CA ARG A 643 -50.54 -16.26 -3.99
C ARG A 643 -50.59 -17.78 -4.13
N THR A 644 -50.40 -18.53 -3.03
CA THR A 644 -51.33 -19.51 -2.46
C THR A 644 -50.55 -20.41 -1.48
N VAL A 645 -51.18 -20.70 -0.33
CA VAL A 645 -50.86 -21.76 0.65
C VAL A 645 -49.71 -21.48 1.64
N TYR A 646 -50.07 -20.88 2.79
CA TYR A 646 -50.04 -21.52 4.12
C TYR A 646 -50.20 -20.43 5.21
N LEU A 647 -51.46 -20.10 5.49
CA LEU A 647 -51.90 -19.53 6.76
C LEU A 647 -52.76 -20.61 7.41
N ARG A 648 -52.21 -21.34 8.38
CA ARG A 648 -52.96 -22.04 9.45
C ARG A 648 -51.98 -22.65 10.45
N GLN A 649 -51.57 -21.85 11.43
CA GLN A 649 -51.64 -22.16 12.87
C GLN A 649 -50.84 -21.13 13.67
N MET A 650 -51.37 -20.79 14.84
CA MET A 650 -50.84 -19.88 15.86
C MET A 650 -51.13 -18.38 15.71
N GLN A 651 -52.42 -18.04 15.83
CA GLN A 651 -52.87 -16.81 16.48
C GLN A 651 -53.26 -17.13 17.93
N SER A 652 -52.45 -16.67 18.90
CA SER A 652 -52.91 -16.13 20.21
C SER A 652 -51.68 -15.75 21.04
N GLY A 653 -51.33 -14.46 21.06
CA GLY A 653 -50.20 -13.94 21.87
C GLY A 653 -49.47 -12.72 21.33
N LEU A 654 -49.88 -12.17 20.17
CA LEU A 654 -49.10 -11.16 19.44
C LEU A 654 -49.67 -9.73 19.49
N LEU A 655 -50.75 -9.45 20.24
CA LEU A 655 -51.29 -8.09 20.32
C LEU A 655 -50.57 -7.18 21.33
N GLU A 656 -49.94 -7.71 22.39
CA GLU A 656 -49.11 -6.88 23.29
C GLU A 656 -47.66 -6.73 22.80
N ARG A 657 -47.13 -7.71 22.05
CA ARG A 657 -45.78 -7.60 21.43
C ARG A 657 -45.73 -6.62 20.26
N CYS A 658 -46.85 -6.31 19.61
CA CYS A 658 -46.92 -5.39 18.49
C CYS A 658 -46.78 -3.90 18.87
N ARG A 659 -47.07 -3.50 20.13
CA ARG A 659 -46.76 -2.13 20.59
C ARG A 659 -45.26 -1.93 20.85
N LEU A 660 -44.56 -2.96 21.35
CA LEU A 660 -43.11 -2.90 21.58
C LEU A 660 -42.31 -3.01 20.26
N MET A 661 -42.77 -3.81 19.29
CA MET A 661 -42.09 -3.92 17.98
C MET A 661 -42.21 -2.66 17.12
N LYS A 662 -43.27 -1.85 17.25
CA LYS A 662 -43.39 -0.58 16.52
C LYS A 662 -42.38 0.47 16.99
N VAL A 663 -42.03 0.48 18.28
CA VAL A 663 -40.97 1.36 18.81
C VAL A 663 -39.58 0.87 18.36
N ILE A 664 -39.37 -0.44 18.28
CA ILE A 664 -38.07 -1.05 17.93
C ILE A 664 -37.79 -0.98 16.42
N PHE A 665 -38.79 -1.19 15.56
CA PHE A 665 -38.60 -1.13 14.11
C PHE A 665 -38.43 0.31 13.59
N CYS A 666 -39.02 1.30 14.28
CA CYS A 666 -38.84 2.70 13.94
C CYS A 666 -37.48 3.26 14.40
N ALA A 667 -36.82 2.65 15.41
CA ALA A 667 -35.51 3.07 15.89
C ALA A 667 -34.32 2.49 15.10
N ALA A 668 -34.48 1.32 14.46
CA ALA A 668 -33.39 0.66 13.72
C ALA A 668 -33.24 1.13 12.26
N ASN A 669 -34.28 1.73 11.67
CA ASN A 669 -34.31 2.13 10.26
C ASN A 669 -34.40 3.65 9.99
N ARG A 670 -34.22 4.49 11.01
CA ARG A 670 -33.93 5.91 10.76
C ARG A 670 -32.44 6.07 10.50
N GLY A 671 -32.07 5.99 9.22
CA GLY A 671 -31.03 6.88 8.71
C GLY A 671 -31.54 8.31 8.86
N CYS A 672 -31.28 8.96 9.99
CA CYS A 672 -31.57 10.38 10.19
C CYS A 672 -30.25 11.15 10.14
N SER A 673 -29.99 11.73 8.98
CA SER A 673 -29.20 12.93 8.80
C SER A 673 -29.96 14.16 9.34
N ASP A 674 -30.29 14.19 10.63
CA ASP A 674 -30.87 15.38 11.33
C ASP A 674 -30.96 15.16 12.86
N GLY A 675 -29.82 14.93 13.53
CA GLY A 675 -29.73 14.89 14.98
C GLY A 675 -28.46 15.62 15.45
N PRO A 676 -28.45 16.21 16.66
CA PRO A 676 -27.30 16.97 17.15
C PRO A 676 -26.05 16.08 17.19
N THR A 677 -24.94 16.59 16.65
CA THR A 677 -23.65 15.88 16.62
C THR A 677 -23.22 15.52 18.04
N VAL A 678 -23.01 14.23 18.30
CA VAL A 678 -22.53 13.74 19.60
C VAL A 678 -21.01 13.77 19.63
N ILE A 679 -20.46 14.46 20.62
CA ILE A 679 -19.03 14.68 20.80
C ILE A 679 -18.62 14.15 22.18
N MET A 680 -17.54 13.39 22.22
CA MET A 680 -16.97 12.86 23.46
C MET A 680 -15.54 13.36 23.65
N SER A 681 -15.20 13.80 24.87
CA SER A 681 -13.83 14.16 25.25
C SER A 681 -13.50 13.66 26.65
N GLY A 682 -12.27 13.20 26.85
CA GLY A 682 -11.78 12.70 28.13
C GLY A 682 -10.51 13.43 28.55
N ILE A 683 -10.50 13.95 29.78
CA ILE A 683 -9.36 14.70 30.34
C ILE A 683 -8.81 13.93 31.53
N GLN A 684 -7.58 13.46 31.41
CA GLN A 684 -6.91 12.70 32.47
C GLN A 684 -6.55 13.62 33.67
N PRO A 685 -6.93 13.27 34.91
CA PRO A 685 -6.61 14.02 36.11
C PRO A 685 -5.12 13.85 36.46
N SER A 686 -4.27 14.65 35.83
CA SER A 686 -2.80 14.55 35.89
C SER A 686 -2.14 15.73 36.63
N GLY A 687 -2.92 16.55 37.33
CA GLY A 687 -2.48 17.80 37.98
C GLY A 687 -3.28 19.01 37.51
N ARG A 688 -2.92 20.20 37.99
CA ARG A 688 -3.53 21.50 37.63
C ARG A 688 -3.62 21.70 36.11
N LEU A 689 -4.72 22.31 35.65
CA LEU A 689 -4.91 22.66 34.23
C LEU A 689 -4.08 23.89 33.87
N HIS A 690 -3.55 23.91 32.65
CA HIS A 690 -2.73 25.00 32.14
C HIS A 690 -3.25 25.56 30.83
N VAL A 691 -2.72 26.70 30.38
CA VAL A 691 -3.15 27.38 29.14
C VAL A 691 -3.10 26.47 27.90
N GLY A 692 -2.13 25.56 27.84
CA GLY A 692 -2.08 24.51 26.80
C GLY A 692 -3.30 23.57 26.77
N ASN A 693 -3.91 23.25 27.93
CA ASN A 693 -5.17 22.50 27.97
C ASN A 693 -6.34 23.38 27.53
N TYR A 694 -6.33 24.65 27.96
CA TYR A 694 -7.39 25.61 27.67
C TYR A 694 -7.54 25.86 26.17
N PHE A 695 -6.51 26.40 25.51
CA PHE A 695 -6.54 26.71 24.09
C PHE A 695 -6.53 25.48 23.17
N GLY A 696 -6.03 24.35 23.67
CA GLY A 696 -5.93 23.12 22.89
C GLY A 696 -7.26 22.38 22.76
N VAL A 697 -8.00 22.19 23.85
CA VAL A 697 -9.21 21.34 23.87
C VAL A 697 -10.41 22.05 24.49
N ILE A 698 -10.23 22.74 25.62
CA ILE A 698 -11.36 23.29 26.39
C ILE A 698 -12.05 24.44 25.64
N SER A 699 -11.31 25.35 25.01
CA SER A 699 -11.87 26.45 24.22
C SER A 699 -12.72 25.95 23.06
N GLN A 700 -12.29 24.87 22.42
CA GLN A 700 -13.05 24.22 21.36
C GLN A 700 -14.32 23.57 21.89
N LEU A 701 -14.27 22.90 23.04
CA LEU A 701 -15.46 22.36 23.70
C LEU A 701 -16.45 23.45 24.09
N LEU A 702 -15.99 24.62 24.52
CA LEU A 702 -16.85 25.77 24.82
C LEU A 702 -17.55 26.31 23.58
N LYS A 703 -16.84 26.40 22.44
CA LYS A 703 -17.44 26.77 21.14
C LYS A 703 -18.53 25.77 20.74
N LEU A 704 -18.23 24.47 20.80
CA LEU A 704 -19.20 23.41 20.51
C LEU A 704 -20.40 23.38 21.47
N GLN A 705 -20.19 23.75 22.75
CA GLN A 705 -21.26 23.89 23.74
C GLN A 705 -22.20 25.05 23.36
N ALA A 706 -21.64 26.16 22.88
CA ALA A 706 -22.41 27.31 22.39
C ALA A 706 -23.18 26.98 21.10
N ASP A 707 -22.59 26.16 20.21
CA ASP A 707 -23.20 25.71 18.96
C ASP A 707 -24.34 24.67 19.17
N GLY A 708 -24.65 24.32 20.43
CA GLY A 708 -25.74 23.40 20.76
C GLY A 708 -25.45 21.91 20.53
N CYS A 709 -24.18 21.52 20.38
CA CYS A 709 -23.79 20.12 20.24
C CYS A 709 -24.06 19.32 21.54
N GLN A 710 -24.31 18.01 21.39
CA GLN A 710 -24.39 17.11 22.55
C GLN A 710 -22.98 16.71 23.00
N LEU A 711 -22.56 17.20 24.16
CA LEU A 711 -21.20 17.03 24.67
C LEU A 711 -21.18 16.08 25.87
N TYR A 712 -20.33 15.06 25.79
CA TYR A 712 -19.94 14.22 26.92
C TYR A 712 -18.48 14.52 27.26
N VAL A 713 -18.23 15.03 28.46
CA VAL A 713 -16.90 15.38 28.94
C VAL A 713 -16.62 14.58 30.21
N SER A 714 -15.62 13.70 30.15
CA SER A 714 -15.25 12.86 31.27
C SER A 714 -13.94 13.30 31.94
N VAL A 715 -13.94 13.29 33.27
CA VAL A 715 -12.71 13.26 34.06
C VAL A 715 -12.23 11.82 34.07
N ALA A 716 -11.19 11.55 33.27
CA ALA A 716 -10.75 10.22 32.88
C ALA A 716 -9.81 9.59 33.93
N ASP A 717 -10.36 9.29 35.11
CA ASP A 717 -9.62 8.79 36.27
C ASP A 717 -9.21 7.31 36.19
N LEU A 718 -9.94 6.47 35.45
CA LEU A 718 -9.48 5.10 35.15
C LEU A 718 -8.21 5.11 34.29
N HIS A 719 -8.11 6.04 33.33
CA HIS A 719 -6.88 6.22 32.55
C HIS A 719 -5.69 6.68 33.38
N ALA A 720 -5.94 7.37 34.49
CA ALA A 720 -4.90 7.80 35.42
C ALA A 720 -4.23 6.64 36.16
N MET A 721 -4.87 5.48 36.24
CA MET A 721 -4.35 4.27 36.89
C MET A 721 -3.25 3.56 36.10
N THR A 722 -3.01 3.94 34.84
CA THR A 722 -2.00 3.31 33.96
C THR A 722 -0.54 3.65 34.31
N VAL A 723 -0.33 4.51 35.31
CA VAL A 723 0.98 4.96 35.80
C VAL A 723 0.97 4.91 37.35
N PRO A 724 2.06 4.54 38.03
CA PRO A 724 2.14 4.57 39.49
C PRO A 724 1.82 5.95 40.07
N ARG A 725 0.88 6.03 41.03
CA ARG A 725 0.43 7.29 41.66
C ARG A 725 -0.06 7.06 43.09
N GLN A 726 -0.06 8.12 43.90
CA GLN A 726 -0.62 8.08 45.25
C GLN A 726 -2.15 8.31 45.24
N PRO A 727 -2.95 7.57 46.02
CA PRO A 727 -4.41 7.72 46.04
C PRO A 727 -4.91 9.13 46.36
N ASP A 728 -4.30 9.80 47.35
CA ASP A 728 -4.71 11.15 47.75
C ASP A 728 -4.42 12.19 46.65
N GLU A 729 -3.34 11.99 45.89
CA GLU A 729 -2.98 12.84 44.75
C GLU A 729 -4.02 12.70 43.62
N LEU A 730 -4.49 11.48 43.35
CA LEU A 730 -5.54 11.27 42.34
C LEU A 730 -6.84 11.97 42.73
N ARG A 731 -7.28 11.85 43.99
CA ARG A 731 -8.51 12.53 44.48
C ARG A 731 -8.39 14.05 44.34
N ARG A 732 -7.26 14.62 44.75
CA ARG A 732 -6.97 16.06 44.58
C ARG A 732 -6.94 16.46 43.10
N ASN A 733 -6.36 15.64 42.23
CA ASN A 733 -6.29 15.94 40.80
C ASN A 733 -7.66 15.85 40.10
N VAL A 734 -8.52 14.91 40.50
CA VAL A 734 -9.91 14.85 40.04
C VAL A 734 -10.65 16.13 40.43
N PHE A 735 -10.49 16.56 41.68
CA PHE A 735 -11.05 17.82 42.16
C PHE A 735 -10.53 19.01 41.34
N ASN A 736 -9.22 19.20 41.23
CA ASN A 736 -8.59 20.31 40.51
C ASN A 736 -9.00 20.39 39.04
N VAL A 737 -9.06 19.25 38.34
CA VAL A 737 -9.51 19.22 36.94
C VAL A 737 -10.99 19.56 36.83
N THR A 738 -11.83 19.02 37.72
CA THR A 738 -13.27 19.33 37.73
C THR A 738 -13.51 20.82 37.98
N SER A 739 -12.87 21.39 39.00
CA SER A 739 -12.95 22.83 39.31
C SER A 739 -12.47 23.68 38.13
N GLY A 740 -11.38 23.28 37.48
CA GLY A 740 -10.85 23.98 36.31
C GLY A 740 -11.80 23.95 35.11
N LEU A 741 -12.44 22.81 34.83
CA LEU A 741 -13.40 22.69 33.72
C LEU A 741 -14.66 23.53 33.98
N LEU A 742 -15.21 23.49 35.20
CA LEU A 742 -16.37 24.30 35.59
C LEU A 742 -16.03 25.79 35.62
N ALA A 743 -14.83 26.17 36.08
CA ALA A 743 -14.35 27.55 36.06
C ALA A 743 -14.26 28.10 34.63
N CYS A 744 -13.86 27.26 33.66
CA CYS A 744 -13.90 27.60 32.24
C CYS A 744 -15.33 27.68 31.67
N GLY A 745 -16.35 27.17 32.36
CA GLY A 745 -17.75 27.19 31.93
C GLY A 745 -18.24 25.91 31.24
N LEU A 746 -17.48 24.81 31.30
CA LEU A 746 -17.94 23.51 30.79
C LEU A 746 -18.83 22.81 31.82
N GLY A 747 -19.97 22.27 31.36
CA GLY A 747 -20.88 21.47 32.20
C GLY A 747 -22.10 22.21 32.76
N THR A 748 -22.28 23.50 32.45
CA THR A 748 -23.42 24.31 32.92
C THR A 748 -24.59 24.39 31.92
N GLY A 749 -24.50 23.72 30.76
CA GLY A 749 -25.51 23.74 29.70
C GLY A 749 -26.40 22.48 29.64
N ARG A 750 -27.63 22.62 29.11
CA ARG A 750 -28.59 21.50 28.96
C ARG A 750 -28.07 20.36 28.08
N GLY A 751 -27.20 20.66 27.11
CA GLY A 751 -26.62 19.69 26.17
C GLY A 751 -25.26 19.11 26.57
N THR A 752 -24.72 19.45 27.75
CA THR A 752 -23.38 19.00 28.19
C THR A 752 -23.46 18.16 29.46
N ALA A 753 -22.75 17.04 29.47
CA ALA A 753 -22.60 16.14 30.61
C ALA A 753 -21.12 16.09 31.04
N LEU A 754 -20.80 16.72 32.17
CA LEU A 754 -19.48 16.62 32.81
C LEU A 754 -19.53 15.59 33.94
N PHE A 755 -18.75 14.51 33.86
CA PHE A 755 -18.84 13.41 34.84
C PHE A 755 -17.48 12.75 35.11
N GLN A 756 -17.39 12.00 36.21
CA GLN A 756 -16.23 11.19 36.55
C GLN A 756 -16.33 9.82 35.87
N GLN A 757 -15.30 9.42 35.12
CA GLN A 757 -15.31 8.20 34.30
C GLN A 757 -15.57 6.94 35.13
N SER A 758 -14.88 6.77 36.26
CA SER A 758 -15.00 5.56 37.10
C SER A 758 -16.38 5.31 37.70
N ARG A 759 -17.27 6.32 37.72
CA ARG A 759 -18.62 6.21 38.29
C ARG A 759 -19.61 5.49 37.37
N LEU A 760 -19.23 5.23 36.12
CA LEU A 760 -20.01 4.45 35.16
C LEU A 760 -19.29 3.12 34.87
N GLY A 761 -19.85 2.02 35.37
CA GLY A 761 -19.30 0.67 35.19
C GLY A 761 -19.33 0.21 33.73
N GLU A 762 -20.21 0.79 32.92
CA GLU A 762 -20.42 0.50 31.51
C GLU A 762 -19.14 0.73 30.67
N HIS A 763 -18.26 1.66 31.07
CA HIS A 763 -16.95 1.85 30.42
C HIS A 763 -16.07 0.62 30.52
N SER A 764 -15.98 0.04 31.72
CA SER A 764 -15.17 -1.15 31.97
C SER A 764 -15.80 -2.39 31.33
N GLU A 765 -17.14 -2.48 31.39
CA GLU A 765 -17.88 -3.57 30.76
C GLU A 765 -17.70 -3.56 29.23
N LEU A 766 -17.89 -2.41 28.58
CA LEU A 766 -17.68 -2.30 27.14
C LEU A 766 -16.21 -2.50 26.75
N CYS A 767 -15.26 -2.06 27.58
CA CYS A 767 -13.83 -2.32 27.37
C CYS A 767 -13.54 -3.82 27.28
N TRP A 768 -14.09 -4.62 28.21
CA TRP A 768 -13.96 -6.08 28.16
C TRP A 768 -14.54 -6.67 26.88
N LEU A 769 -15.77 -6.27 26.54
CA LEU A 769 -16.47 -6.78 25.36
C LEU A 769 -15.75 -6.41 24.05
N LEU A 770 -15.24 -5.18 23.92
CA LEU A 770 -14.42 -4.75 22.80
C LEU A 770 -13.05 -5.45 22.77
N GLY A 771 -12.50 -5.80 23.93
CA GLY A 771 -11.27 -6.57 24.05
C GLY A 771 -11.34 -7.91 23.32
N THR A 772 -12.52 -8.53 23.25
CA THR A 772 -12.75 -9.77 22.48
C THR A 772 -12.60 -9.61 20.96
N LEU A 773 -12.53 -8.38 20.46
CA LEU A 773 -12.37 -8.05 19.03
C LEU A 773 -10.93 -7.66 18.66
N VAL A 774 -10.02 -7.52 19.63
CA VAL A 774 -8.64 -7.07 19.41
C VAL A 774 -7.65 -8.18 19.71
N THR A 775 -6.65 -8.35 18.85
CA THR A 775 -5.59 -9.34 19.01
C THR A 775 -4.37 -8.77 19.73
N LEU A 776 -3.69 -9.57 20.56
CA LEU A 776 -2.47 -9.20 21.27
C LEU A 776 -1.36 -8.57 20.38
N PRO A 777 -1.00 -9.10 19.20
CA PRO A 777 0.05 -8.50 18.36
C PRO A 777 -0.28 -7.08 17.88
N LYS A 778 -1.57 -6.73 17.79
CA LYS A 778 -2.01 -5.40 17.38
C LYS A 778 -1.72 -4.37 18.45
N LEU A 779 -1.96 -4.71 19.73
CA LEU A 779 -1.70 -3.85 20.87
C LEU A 779 -0.18 -3.68 21.10
N LEU A 780 0.60 -4.76 20.98
CA LEU A 780 2.07 -4.73 21.13
C LEU A 780 2.81 -3.86 20.08
N ARG A 781 2.17 -3.55 18.95
CA ARG A 781 2.74 -2.72 17.87
C ARG A 781 2.44 -1.24 18.04
N MET A 782 1.60 -0.83 18.98
CA MET A 782 1.30 0.59 19.20
C MET A 782 2.54 1.29 19.77
N SER A 783 2.93 2.43 19.17
CA SER A 783 4.17 3.12 19.56
C SER A 783 4.12 3.61 21.00
N HIS A 784 2.95 4.10 21.45
CA HIS A 784 2.71 4.51 22.83
C HIS A 784 2.95 3.40 23.84
N TYR A 785 2.55 2.16 23.53
CA TYR A 785 2.82 1.02 24.40
C TYR A 785 4.33 0.77 24.51
N ARG A 786 5.06 0.75 23.38
CA ARG A 786 6.52 0.53 23.37
C ARG A 786 7.29 1.62 24.12
N GLU A 787 6.92 2.88 23.91
CA GLU A 787 7.53 4.03 24.57
C GLU A 787 7.32 4.00 26.09
N LYS A 788 6.10 3.71 26.55
CA LYS A 788 5.81 3.64 27.99
C LYS A 788 6.30 2.35 28.63
N ALA A 789 6.29 1.24 27.91
CA ALA A 789 6.85 -0.04 28.36
C ALA A 789 8.35 0.07 28.64
N ALA A 790 9.08 0.85 27.84
CA ALA A 790 10.51 1.10 28.04
C ALA A 790 10.85 1.82 29.35
N LEU A 791 9.87 2.47 30.01
CA LEU A 791 10.07 3.11 31.32
C LEU A 791 10.12 2.09 32.47
N TYR A 792 9.68 0.84 32.25
CA TYR A 792 9.71 -0.23 33.24
C TYR A 792 10.99 -1.05 33.09
N ARG A 793 12.00 -0.76 33.93
CA ARG A 793 13.38 -1.26 33.82
C ARG A 793 13.52 -2.79 33.90
N ASP A 794 12.59 -3.47 34.56
CA ASP A 794 12.64 -4.93 34.79
C ASP A 794 11.72 -5.73 33.85
N GLY A 795 11.12 -5.09 32.84
CA GLY A 795 10.18 -5.74 31.92
C GLY A 795 8.80 -6.05 32.53
N ASN A 796 8.58 -5.77 33.82
CA ASN A 796 7.30 -5.91 34.53
C ASN A 796 6.30 -4.81 34.15
N VAL A 797 5.87 -4.82 32.88
CA VAL A 797 4.92 -3.85 32.34
C VAL A 797 3.48 -4.23 32.73
N PRO A 798 2.70 -3.34 33.36
CA PRO A 798 1.32 -3.64 33.75
C PRO A 798 0.42 -3.96 32.55
N LEU A 799 -0.46 -4.98 32.68
CA LEU A 799 -1.44 -5.33 31.65
C LEU A 799 -2.34 -4.15 31.28
N ALA A 800 -2.70 -3.32 32.26
CA ALA A 800 -3.50 -2.11 32.04
C ALA A 800 -2.85 -1.15 31.02
N LEU A 801 -1.52 -1.10 30.93
CA LEU A 801 -0.82 -0.28 29.94
C LEU A 801 -1.02 -0.80 28.51
N LEU A 802 -1.23 -2.11 28.35
CA LEU A 802 -1.51 -2.74 27.06
C LEU A 802 -2.98 -2.58 26.66
N THR A 803 -3.91 -2.63 27.62
CA THR A 803 -5.34 -2.65 27.37
C THR A 803 -6.02 -1.28 27.43
N TYR A 804 -5.39 -0.23 28.00
CA TYR A 804 -6.01 1.11 28.06
C TYR A 804 -6.43 1.69 26.70
N PRO A 805 -5.80 1.40 25.54
CA PRO A 805 -6.31 1.85 24.24
C PRO A 805 -7.71 1.31 23.92
N VAL A 806 -8.05 0.12 24.42
CA VAL A 806 -9.39 -0.48 24.29
C VAL A 806 -10.37 0.23 25.22
N LEU A 807 -9.93 0.60 26.43
CA LEU A 807 -10.72 1.43 27.34
C LEU A 807 -11.03 2.80 26.72
N GLN A 808 -10.06 3.44 26.06
CA GLN A 808 -10.29 4.69 25.33
C GLN A 808 -11.31 4.54 24.20
N ALA A 809 -11.30 3.39 23.49
CA ALA A 809 -12.31 3.10 22.49
C ALA A 809 -13.70 2.91 23.12
N ALA A 810 -13.78 2.25 24.28
CA ALA A 810 -15.02 2.11 25.02
C ALA A 810 -15.60 3.48 25.41
N ASP A 811 -14.77 4.39 25.93
CA ASP A 811 -15.20 5.74 26.32
C ASP A 811 -15.87 6.52 25.17
N VAL A 812 -15.37 6.35 23.95
CA VAL A 812 -15.90 7.01 22.75
C VAL A 812 -17.16 6.32 22.24
N LEU A 813 -17.13 5.00 22.12
CA LEU A 813 -18.19 4.22 21.49
C LEU A 813 -19.43 4.08 22.38
N LEU A 814 -19.28 4.12 23.70
CA LEU A 814 -20.38 4.03 24.66
C LEU A 814 -21.43 5.12 24.45
N TYR A 815 -21.00 6.33 24.08
CA TYR A 815 -21.90 7.45 23.80
C TYR A 815 -22.32 7.55 22.32
N ARG A 816 -21.78 6.68 21.46
CA ARG A 816 -21.91 6.75 19.99
C ARG A 816 -21.44 8.10 19.44
N ALA A 817 -20.28 8.56 19.89
CA ALA A 817 -19.72 9.82 19.43
C ALA A 817 -19.32 9.76 17.95
N ARG A 818 -19.65 10.81 17.19
CA ARG A 818 -19.25 10.98 15.79
C ARG A 818 -17.96 11.77 15.64
N ALA A 819 -17.65 12.63 16.60
CA ALA A 819 -16.42 13.42 16.60
C ALA A 819 -15.75 13.42 17.98
N VAL A 820 -14.42 13.46 17.99
CA VAL A 820 -13.60 13.52 19.21
C VAL A 820 -12.52 14.60 19.06
N PRO A 821 -12.50 15.65 19.90
CA PRO A 821 -11.49 16.70 19.85
C PRO A 821 -10.18 16.20 20.49
N VAL A 822 -9.23 15.81 19.65
CA VAL A 822 -7.94 15.27 20.11
C VAL A 822 -6.75 15.77 19.30
N GLY A 823 -5.60 15.86 19.96
CA GLY A 823 -4.31 16.18 19.35
C GLY A 823 -3.74 15.06 18.46
N GLU A 824 -2.71 15.37 17.67
CA GLU A 824 -2.14 14.43 16.66
C GLU A 824 -1.55 13.16 17.28
N ASP A 825 -1.13 13.24 18.53
CA ASP A 825 -0.56 12.17 19.35
C ASP A 825 -1.58 11.07 19.62
N GLN A 826 -2.86 11.42 19.66
CA GLN A 826 -3.94 10.48 19.92
C GLN A 826 -4.56 9.91 18.65
N SER A 827 -4.01 10.25 17.47
CA SER A 827 -4.49 9.73 16.18
C SER A 827 -4.44 8.21 16.11
N GLN A 828 -3.45 7.56 16.75
CA GLN A 828 -3.37 6.10 16.80
C GLN A 828 -4.51 5.48 17.64
N HIS A 829 -4.85 6.07 18.78
CA HIS A 829 -5.92 5.59 19.66
C HIS A 829 -7.29 5.77 19.01
N LEU A 830 -7.54 6.92 18.38
CA LEU A 830 -8.80 7.15 17.68
C LEU A 830 -8.96 6.22 16.46
N ARG A 831 -7.87 5.93 15.74
CA ARG A 831 -7.88 4.89 14.68
C ARG A 831 -8.27 3.51 15.22
N LEU A 832 -7.83 3.16 16.43
CA LEU A 832 -8.24 1.92 17.08
C LEU A 832 -9.74 1.93 17.41
N ALA A 833 -10.27 3.02 17.96
CA ALA A 833 -11.69 3.18 18.24
C ALA A 833 -12.55 3.07 16.97
N HIS A 834 -12.15 3.77 15.90
CA HIS A 834 -12.79 3.67 14.59
C HIS A 834 -12.77 2.24 14.06
N ARG A 835 -11.62 1.56 14.15
CA ARG A 835 -11.50 0.18 13.68
C ARG A 835 -12.33 -0.78 14.52
N LEU A 836 -12.44 -0.58 15.84
CA LEU A 836 -13.28 -1.40 16.71
C LEU A 836 -14.76 -1.24 16.40
N ALA A 837 -15.22 -0.03 16.13
CA ALA A 837 -16.58 0.23 15.66
C ALA A 837 -16.87 -0.50 14.34
N GLU A 838 -15.95 -0.40 13.38
CA GLU A 838 -16.04 -1.07 12.08
C GLU A 838 -16.04 -2.60 12.23
N LEU A 839 -15.12 -3.14 13.04
CA LEU A 839 -15.04 -4.59 13.30
C LEU A 839 -16.30 -5.12 13.98
N PHE A 840 -16.85 -4.39 14.95
CA PHE A 840 -18.09 -4.77 15.61
C PHE A 840 -19.26 -4.78 14.63
N ASN A 841 -19.45 -3.67 13.90
CA ASN A 841 -20.52 -3.52 12.91
C ASN A 841 -20.44 -4.63 11.84
N ASN A 842 -19.25 -4.95 11.35
CA ASN A 842 -19.04 -6.00 10.36
C ASN A 842 -19.27 -7.40 10.93
N LYS A 843 -18.73 -7.69 12.13
CA LYS A 843 -18.83 -9.01 12.76
C LYS A 843 -20.27 -9.43 13.00
N TYR A 844 -21.12 -8.50 13.43
CA TYR A 844 -22.54 -8.76 13.71
C TYR A 844 -23.48 -8.29 12.59
N SER A 845 -22.93 -7.79 11.47
CA SER A 845 -23.70 -7.28 10.32
C SER A 845 -24.76 -6.23 10.71
N VAL A 846 -24.40 -5.31 11.59
CA VAL A 846 -25.25 -4.22 12.10
C VAL A 846 -24.64 -2.85 11.82
N ARG A 847 -25.47 -1.81 11.74
CA ARG A 847 -25.02 -0.41 11.77
C ARG A 847 -25.23 0.18 13.16
N PHE A 848 -24.47 -0.33 14.13
CA PHE A 848 -24.69 -0.01 15.55
C PHE A 848 -23.86 1.20 16.02
N PHE A 849 -22.56 1.17 15.79
CA PHE A 849 -21.66 2.28 16.14
C PHE A 849 -21.46 3.23 14.96
N PRO A 850 -21.56 4.56 15.15
CA PRO A 850 -21.00 5.50 14.20
C PRO A 850 -19.48 5.39 14.18
N LEU A 851 -18.86 5.84 13.09
CA LEU A 851 -17.42 5.87 12.95
C LEU A 851 -16.89 7.20 13.52
N PRO A 852 -16.14 7.19 14.64
CA PRO A 852 -15.67 8.41 15.26
C PRO A 852 -14.56 9.07 14.43
N GLU A 853 -14.75 10.35 14.12
CA GLU A 853 -13.79 11.18 13.40
C GLU A 853 -13.04 12.13 14.34
N ARG A 854 -11.86 12.55 13.89
CA ARG A 854 -11.03 13.48 14.65
C ARG A 854 -11.47 14.92 14.38
N LEU A 855 -11.78 15.64 15.45
CA LEU A 855 -11.98 17.08 15.38
C LEU A 855 -10.63 17.77 15.66
N LEU A 856 -10.11 18.53 14.70
CA LEU A 856 -8.84 19.24 14.83
C LEU A 856 -9.04 20.53 15.62
N SER A 857 -8.12 20.83 16.54
CA SER A 857 -8.07 22.12 17.22
C SER A 857 -7.53 23.20 16.28
N ASN A 858 -8.12 24.40 16.32
CA ASN A 858 -7.64 25.54 15.52
C ASN A 858 -6.22 25.99 15.90
N TRP A 859 -5.75 25.57 17.09
CA TRP A 859 -4.44 25.96 17.61
C TRP A 859 -3.48 24.76 17.66
N PRO A 860 -2.27 24.87 17.08
CA PRO A 860 -1.23 23.86 17.23
C PRO A 860 -0.71 23.82 18.68
N ARG A 861 -0.03 22.72 19.04
CA ARG A 861 0.45 22.47 20.40
C ARG A 861 1.28 23.64 20.96
N LEU A 862 0.80 24.23 22.07
CA LEU A 862 1.54 25.22 22.86
C LEU A 862 2.72 24.57 23.59
N LYS A 863 3.90 25.21 23.50
CA LYS A 863 5.17 24.66 24.00
C LYS A 863 5.58 25.28 25.32
N ASN A 864 6.50 24.63 26.03
CA ASN A 864 7.02 25.09 27.32
C ASN A 864 7.76 26.43 27.15
N LEU A 865 7.56 27.37 28.08
CA LEU A 865 8.17 28.70 28.03
C LEU A 865 9.68 28.71 28.27
N ARG A 866 10.21 27.69 28.96
CA ARG A 866 11.64 27.52 29.24
C ARG A 866 12.32 26.56 28.26
N GLU A 867 11.58 25.58 27.76
CA GLU A 867 12.07 24.60 26.80
C GLU A 867 11.19 24.61 25.54
N PRO A 868 11.43 25.53 24.58
CA PRO A 868 10.59 25.73 23.40
C PRO A 868 10.54 24.55 22.42
N ASP A 869 11.21 23.44 22.69
CA ASP A 869 11.14 22.20 21.92
C ASP A 869 10.26 21.14 22.57
N LYS A 870 9.95 21.30 23.86
CA LYS A 870 9.11 20.36 24.63
C LYS A 870 7.71 20.92 24.83
N LYS A 871 6.74 20.01 24.96
CA LYS A 871 5.36 20.34 25.35
C LYS A 871 5.34 20.94 26.76
N MET A 872 4.39 21.85 27.03
CA MET A 872 4.13 22.25 28.42
C MET A 872 3.87 21.00 29.27
N SER A 873 4.68 20.84 30.32
CA SER A 873 4.60 19.71 31.25
C SER A 873 4.38 20.22 32.65
N LYS A 874 3.47 19.55 33.38
CA LYS A 874 3.17 19.82 34.78
C LYS A 874 4.37 19.53 35.70
N SER A 875 5.33 18.72 35.24
CA SER A 875 6.59 18.44 35.95
C SER A 875 7.57 19.61 35.97
N GLN A 876 7.33 20.65 35.16
CA GLN A 876 8.18 21.85 35.08
C GLN A 876 7.33 23.12 35.25
N PRO A 877 6.88 23.43 36.48
CA PRO A 877 5.93 24.51 36.74
C PRO A 877 6.45 25.90 36.33
N ALA A 878 7.77 26.10 36.31
CA ALA A 878 8.41 27.35 35.88
C ALA A 878 8.23 27.67 34.38
N GLY A 879 7.90 26.65 33.56
CA GLY A 879 7.69 26.78 32.12
C GLY A 879 6.23 26.67 31.68
N CYS A 880 5.30 26.63 32.64
CA CYS A 880 3.89 26.35 32.44
C CYS A 880 3.01 27.39 33.15
N ILE A 881 2.04 27.96 32.43
CA ILE A 881 1.07 28.91 32.99
C ILE A 881 -0.20 28.14 33.35
N PHE A 882 -0.51 28.06 34.65
CA PHE A 882 -1.72 27.41 35.15
C PHE A 882 -2.92 28.36 35.10
N LEU A 883 -4.13 27.81 35.03
CA LEU A 883 -5.36 28.61 34.91
C LEU A 883 -5.69 29.40 36.18
N ASP A 884 -5.15 28.97 37.32
CA ASP A 884 -5.31 29.55 38.66
C ASP A 884 -4.10 30.39 39.11
N ASP A 885 -3.08 30.59 38.25
CA ASP A 885 -1.92 31.44 38.58
C ASP A 885 -2.34 32.91 38.82
N THR A 886 -1.72 33.55 39.81
CA THR A 886 -1.88 34.99 40.10
C THR A 886 -1.32 35.87 38.98
N ALA A 887 -1.72 37.15 38.93
CA ALA A 887 -1.23 38.06 37.89
C ALA A 887 0.30 38.20 37.93
N ASP A 888 0.89 38.22 39.13
CA ASP A 888 2.33 38.35 39.32
C ASP A 888 3.08 37.08 38.89
N GLU A 889 2.51 35.90 39.14
CA GLU A 889 3.07 34.64 38.64
C GLU A 889 3.06 34.56 37.12
N ILE A 890 1.97 34.96 36.46
CA ILE A 890 1.87 35.01 35.00
C ILE A 890 2.94 35.95 34.43
N ARG A 891 3.02 37.19 34.95
CA ARG A 891 4.02 38.18 34.54
C ARG A 891 5.44 37.67 34.72
N SER A 892 5.74 37.08 35.88
CA SER A 892 7.06 36.51 36.20
C SER A 892 7.44 35.36 35.26
N LYS A 893 6.51 34.46 34.95
CA LYS A 893 6.72 33.32 34.04
C LYS A 893 6.95 33.76 32.59
N VAL A 894 6.15 34.71 32.10
CA VAL A 894 6.30 35.26 30.73
C VAL A 894 7.59 36.05 30.59
N LYS A 895 7.94 36.90 31.58
CA LYS A 895 9.20 37.66 31.59
C LYS A 895 10.42 36.74 31.48
N LYS A 896 10.37 35.59 32.16
CA LYS A 896 11.44 34.58 32.19
C LYS A 896 11.42 33.57 31.03
N ALA A 897 10.50 33.71 30.07
CA ALA A 897 10.42 32.84 28.91
C ALA A 897 11.68 32.97 28.03
N VAL A 898 12.16 31.83 27.50
CA VAL A 898 13.36 31.77 26.66
C VAL A 898 13.05 32.35 25.28
N THR A 899 13.79 33.39 24.93
CA THR A 899 13.77 34.05 23.62
C THR A 899 15.19 34.13 23.08
N ASP A 900 15.32 34.17 21.77
CA ASP A 900 16.62 34.30 21.11
C ASP A 900 17.09 35.77 21.07
N SER A 901 18.34 35.97 20.67
CA SER A 901 19.01 37.28 20.66
C SER A 901 18.83 38.06 19.35
N ALA A 902 18.09 37.55 18.37
CA ALA A 902 17.86 38.26 17.11
C ALA A 902 16.86 39.41 17.29
N GLY A 903 17.19 40.60 16.79
CA GLY A 903 16.30 41.77 16.83
C GLY A 903 15.08 41.59 15.91
N GLY A 904 13.91 42.12 16.30
CA GLY A 904 12.64 42.05 15.56
C GLY A 904 11.73 40.86 15.92
N LEU A 905 10.44 40.95 15.56
CA LEU A 905 9.41 39.93 15.82
C LEU A 905 8.88 39.35 14.51
N TRP A 906 9.28 38.12 14.18
CA TRP A 906 8.69 37.35 13.08
C TRP A 906 8.48 35.90 13.48
N PHE A 907 7.58 35.24 12.76
CA PHE A 907 7.21 33.86 13.03
C PHE A 907 8.11 32.89 12.26
N ASP A 908 8.97 32.15 12.97
CA ASP A 908 9.78 31.06 12.44
C ASP A 908 9.94 29.95 13.50
N PRO A 909 9.08 28.92 13.49
CA PRO A 909 9.11 27.85 14.48
C PRO A 909 10.36 26.97 14.46
N GLN A 910 11.16 26.99 13.37
CA GLN A 910 12.38 26.18 13.25
C GLN A 910 13.61 26.95 13.75
N ARG A 911 13.75 28.21 13.35
CA ARG A 911 14.92 29.04 13.72
C ARG A 911 14.72 29.82 15.02
N ARG A 912 13.47 30.17 15.37
CA ARG A 912 13.10 30.97 16.56
C ARG A 912 11.94 30.32 17.32
N PRO A 913 12.10 29.11 17.87
CA PRO A 913 11.00 28.37 18.50
C PRO A 913 10.42 29.08 19.73
N GLY A 914 11.25 29.82 20.49
CA GLY A 914 10.82 30.59 21.67
C GLY A 914 9.89 31.76 21.32
N VAL A 915 10.32 32.66 20.44
CA VAL A 915 9.52 33.81 19.99
C VAL A 915 8.25 33.35 19.26
N SER A 916 8.36 32.34 18.39
CA SER A 916 7.20 31.76 17.70
C SER A 916 6.17 31.15 18.65
N ASN A 917 6.60 30.60 19.80
CA ASN A 917 5.70 30.12 20.84
C ASN A 917 4.95 31.27 21.54
N LEU A 918 5.62 32.39 21.80
CA LEU A 918 4.99 33.58 22.38
C LEU A 918 4.00 34.24 21.40
N ILE A 919 4.34 34.32 20.11
CA ILE A 919 3.43 34.82 19.05
C ILE A 919 2.16 33.96 18.98
N ARG A 920 2.30 32.61 19.03
CA ARG A 920 1.14 31.71 19.07
C ARG A 920 0.28 31.90 20.32
N LEU A 921 0.90 32.12 21.48
CA LEU A 921 0.16 32.40 22.71
C LEU A 921 -0.63 33.71 22.59
N LYS A 922 -0.04 34.77 22.04
CA LYS A 922 -0.72 36.05 21.83
C LYS A 922 -1.89 35.90 20.85
N ALA A 923 -1.66 35.22 19.73
CA ALA A 923 -2.69 34.92 18.72
C ALA A 923 -3.87 34.13 19.33
N ALA A 924 -3.59 33.15 20.18
CA ALA A 924 -4.61 32.37 20.86
C ALA A 924 -5.41 33.19 21.88
N CYS A 925 -4.79 34.12 22.61
CA CYS A 925 -5.49 35.02 23.54
C CYS A 925 -6.41 36.02 22.82
N THR A 926 -6.03 36.50 21.63
CA THR A 926 -6.78 37.53 20.89
C THR A 926 -7.68 36.96 19.79
N ASP A 927 -7.79 35.62 19.67
CA ASP A 927 -8.47 34.89 18.57
C ASP A 927 -8.13 35.48 17.18
N SER A 928 -6.87 35.83 16.94
CA SER A 928 -6.35 36.48 15.72
C SER A 928 -5.35 35.59 14.99
N THR A 929 -5.10 35.78 13.69
CA THR A 929 -4.09 34.96 13.00
C THR A 929 -2.66 35.30 13.43
N VAL A 930 -1.71 34.38 13.22
CA VAL A 930 -0.29 34.62 13.51
C VAL A 930 0.24 35.81 12.70
N ASP A 931 -0.18 35.94 11.45
CA ASP A 931 0.25 37.03 10.56
C ASP A 931 -0.30 38.38 11.05
N ASP A 932 -1.54 38.42 11.54
CA ASP A 932 -2.12 39.64 12.14
C ASP A 932 -1.36 40.10 13.39
N VAL A 933 -0.94 39.15 14.24
CA VAL A 933 -0.15 39.48 15.44
C VAL A 933 1.23 40.01 15.06
N VAL A 934 1.88 39.41 14.06
CA VAL A 934 3.19 39.89 13.57
C VAL A 934 3.05 41.29 12.96
N ALA A 935 1.99 41.55 12.19
CA ALA A 935 1.73 42.86 11.60
C ALA A 935 1.45 43.94 12.66
N ARG A 936 0.62 43.64 13.66
CA ARG A 936 0.26 44.59 14.75
C ARG A 936 1.42 44.87 15.71
N CYS A 937 2.35 43.93 15.84
CA CYS A 937 3.54 44.07 16.69
C CYS A 937 4.79 44.45 15.88
N ALA A 938 4.63 44.87 14.62
CA ALA A 938 5.74 45.35 13.80
C ALA A 938 6.43 46.56 14.47
N GLY A 939 7.73 46.46 14.72
CA GLY A 939 8.52 47.50 15.39
C GLY A 939 8.60 47.40 16.92
N GLN A 940 7.87 46.48 17.57
CA GLN A 940 8.04 46.22 19.00
C GLN A 940 9.30 45.37 19.26
N ASP A 941 9.97 45.65 20.38
CA ASP A 941 11.03 44.77 20.87
C ASP A 941 10.45 43.54 21.61
N VAL A 942 11.30 42.54 21.86
CA VAL A 942 10.89 41.28 22.49
C VAL A 942 10.44 41.49 23.95
N VAL A 943 10.91 42.54 24.62
CA VAL A 943 10.59 42.84 26.02
C VAL A 943 9.17 43.42 26.12
N GLN A 944 8.88 44.44 25.32
CA GLN A 944 7.55 45.05 25.16
C GLN A 944 6.54 43.98 24.73
N PHE A 945 6.91 43.07 23.82
CA PHE A 945 6.02 41.97 23.42
C PHE A 945 5.70 41.01 24.57
N LYS A 946 6.67 40.69 25.44
CA LYS A 946 6.44 39.86 26.63
C LYS A 946 5.51 40.53 27.63
N GLU A 947 5.64 41.84 27.84
CA GLU A 947 4.74 42.60 28.72
C GLU A 947 3.32 42.63 28.16
N ASN A 948 3.17 42.95 26.87
CA ASN A 948 1.88 42.95 26.18
C ASN A 948 1.21 41.56 26.17
N LEU A 949 1.98 40.48 26.07
CA LEU A 949 1.48 39.12 26.17
C LEU A 949 1.04 38.78 27.60
N ALA A 950 1.83 39.18 28.61
CA ALA A 950 1.50 38.93 30.00
C ALA A 950 0.15 39.58 30.38
N GLU A 951 -0.09 40.84 30.01
CA GLU A 951 -1.36 41.50 30.29
C GLU A 951 -2.54 40.82 29.59
N ALA A 952 -2.40 40.45 28.31
CA ALA A 952 -3.46 39.73 27.60
C ALA A 952 -3.78 38.37 28.22
N LEU A 953 -2.77 37.64 28.73
CA LEU A 953 -2.97 36.40 29.47
C LEU A 953 -3.66 36.64 30.82
N VAL A 954 -3.28 37.70 31.54
CA VAL A 954 -3.91 38.08 32.81
C VAL A 954 -5.38 38.41 32.59
N GLU A 955 -5.72 39.21 31.57
CA GLU A 955 -7.10 39.54 31.22
C GLU A 955 -7.92 38.31 30.84
N THR A 956 -7.37 37.44 29.99
CA THR A 956 -8.04 36.21 29.54
C THR A 956 -8.30 35.24 30.69
N LEU A 957 -7.35 35.09 31.63
CA LEU A 957 -7.45 34.13 32.74
C LEU A 957 -8.16 34.69 33.97
N LYS A 958 -8.25 36.02 34.14
CA LYS A 958 -8.93 36.67 35.28
C LYS A 958 -10.33 36.10 35.58
N PRO A 959 -11.28 36.00 34.61
CA PRO A 959 -12.62 35.47 34.91
C PRO A 959 -12.60 33.98 35.30
N ILE A 960 -11.68 33.19 34.73
CA ILE A 960 -11.52 31.77 35.04
C ILE A 960 -10.96 31.61 36.45
N ARG A 961 -9.92 32.38 36.80
CA ARG A 961 -9.28 32.33 38.12
C ARG A 961 -10.24 32.70 39.24
N LEU A 962 -11.04 33.75 39.08
CA LEU A 962 -12.03 34.15 40.09
C LEU A 962 -13.08 33.06 40.32
N LYS A 963 -13.57 32.42 39.25
CA LYS A 963 -14.49 31.28 39.35
C LYS A 963 -13.84 30.06 40.00
N TYR A 964 -12.58 29.77 39.66
CA TYR A 964 -11.83 28.66 40.25
C TYR A 964 -11.70 28.84 41.77
N GLN A 965 -11.29 30.03 42.23
CA GLN A 965 -11.16 30.35 43.65
C GLN A 965 -12.50 30.31 44.42
N ALA A 966 -13.62 30.65 43.75
CA ALA A 966 -14.95 30.51 44.32
C ALA A 966 -15.35 29.04 44.48
N LEU A 967 -15.12 28.22 43.44
CA LEU A 967 -15.44 26.79 43.42
C LEU A 967 -14.59 25.97 44.39
N GLU A 968 -13.34 26.37 44.61
CA GLU A 968 -12.44 25.71 45.57
C GLU A 968 -12.99 25.74 47.01
N LYS A 969 -13.77 26.78 47.36
CA LYS A 969 -14.42 26.94 48.66
C LYS A 969 -15.76 26.19 48.76
N GLN A 970 -16.25 25.60 47.68
CA GLN A 970 -17.58 24.97 47.58
C GLN A 970 -17.52 23.55 46.99
N PRO A 971 -16.94 22.57 47.71
CA PRO A 971 -16.78 21.20 47.22
C PRO A 971 -18.11 20.51 46.88
N ASP A 972 -19.19 20.85 47.59
CA ASP A 972 -20.52 20.28 47.35
C ASP A 972 -21.10 20.67 45.99
N GLN A 973 -20.80 21.89 45.51
CA GLN A 973 -21.24 22.36 44.19
C GLN A 973 -20.58 21.54 43.06
N LEU A 974 -19.30 21.18 43.24
CA LEU A 974 -18.56 20.36 42.28
C LEU A 974 -19.13 18.94 42.22
N LYS A 975 -19.47 18.37 43.38
CA LYS A 975 -20.10 17.05 43.47
C LYS A 975 -21.48 17.06 42.79
N ALA A 976 -22.30 18.07 43.07
CA ALA A 976 -23.62 18.22 42.43
C ALA A 976 -23.52 18.33 40.90
N ALA A 977 -22.54 19.08 40.39
CA ALA A 977 -22.31 19.18 38.95
C ALA A 977 -21.90 17.85 38.30
N LEU A 978 -21.02 17.09 38.97
CA LEU A 978 -20.65 15.75 38.52
C LEU A 978 -21.81 14.76 38.60
N ASP A 979 -22.66 14.85 39.61
CA ASP A 979 -23.83 13.99 39.79
C ASP A 979 -24.91 14.26 38.71
N ASP A 980 -25.14 15.53 38.36
CA ASP A 980 -26.02 15.91 37.24
C ASP A 980 -25.47 15.40 35.88
N GLY A 981 -24.19 15.61 35.62
CA GLY A 981 -23.55 15.10 34.41
C GLY A 981 -23.54 13.57 34.34
N LEU A 982 -23.38 12.89 35.49
CA LEU A 982 -23.45 11.44 35.61
C LEU A 982 -24.85 10.92 35.26
N ALA A 983 -25.90 11.56 35.76
CA ALA A 983 -27.28 11.19 35.44
C ALA A 983 -27.55 11.26 33.92
N LYS A 984 -27.10 12.35 33.28
CA LYS A 984 -27.21 12.52 31.81
C LYS A 984 -26.41 11.49 31.03
N ALA A 985 -25.18 11.19 31.46
CA ALA A 985 -24.30 10.23 30.80
C ALA A 985 -24.78 8.78 30.98
N SER A 986 -25.29 8.44 32.16
CA SER A 986 -25.77 7.10 32.50
C SER A 986 -26.89 6.63 31.57
N VAL A 987 -27.89 7.48 31.31
CA VAL A 987 -29.01 7.15 30.41
C VAL A 987 -28.51 6.70 29.04
N ARG A 988 -27.56 7.43 28.46
CA ARG A 988 -27.01 7.09 27.14
C ARG A 988 -26.15 5.83 27.18
N ALA A 989 -25.29 5.71 28.20
CA ALA A 989 -24.41 4.57 28.38
C ALA A 989 -25.20 3.26 28.54
N GLN A 990 -26.22 3.25 29.41
CA GLN A 990 -27.07 2.09 29.65
C GLN A 990 -27.85 1.68 28.40
N GLN A 991 -28.43 2.65 27.67
CA GLN A 991 -29.10 2.38 26.40
C GLN A 991 -28.18 1.71 25.37
N THR A 992 -26.94 2.22 25.24
CA THR A 992 -25.95 1.60 24.36
C THR A 992 -25.59 0.20 24.84
N MET A 993 -25.39 -0.02 26.14
CA MET A 993 -25.00 -1.32 26.68
C MET A 993 -26.09 -2.38 26.55
N VAL A 994 -27.36 -2.05 26.83
CA VAL A 994 -28.48 -2.97 26.65
C VAL A 994 -28.58 -3.41 25.19
N ALA A 995 -28.49 -2.45 24.26
CA ALA A 995 -28.56 -2.75 22.84
C ALA A 995 -27.33 -3.53 22.35
N PHE A 996 -26.14 -3.23 22.87
CA PHE A 996 -24.92 -3.99 22.57
C PHE A 996 -25.04 -5.44 23.04
N LYS A 997 -25.42 -5.68 24.29
CA LYS A 997 -25.58 -7.02 24.89
C LYS A 997 -26.55 -7.88 24.09
N ARG A 998 -27.63 -7.28 23.60
CA ARG A 998 -28.60 -7.97 22.73
C ARG A 998 -28.01 -8.42 21.41
N ILE A 999 -27.20 -7.56 20.76
CA ILE A 999 -26.56 -7.88 19.49
C ILE A 999 -25.54 -9.02 19.67
N VAL A 1000 -24.80 -9.02 20.78
CA VAL A 1000 -23.78 -10.04 21.04
C VAL A 1000 -24.32 -11.33 21.67
N GLY A 1001 -25.64 -11.41 21.92
CA GLY A 1001 -26.29 -12.60 22.49
C GLY A 1001 -26.10 -12.79 23.99
N LEU A 1002 -25.86 -11.71 24.75
CA LEU A 1002 -25.72 -11.73 26.22
C LEU A 1002 -27.04 -11.43 26.96
N THR A 1003 -28.14 -11.21 26.24
CA THR A 1003 -29.50 -11.11 26.79
C THR A 1003 -30.39 -12.16 26.13
N LEU A 1004 -31.16 -12.89 26.95
CA LEU A 1004 -32.14 -13.89 26.53
C LEU A 1004 -33.37 -13.26 25.87
#